data_AF-A0A2N0S4U8-F1
#
_entry.id   AF-A0A2N0S4U8-F1
#
_cell.length_a   1.000
_cell.length_b   1.000
_cell.length_c   1.000
_cell.angle_alpha   90.00
_cell.angle_beta   90.00
_cell.angle_gamma   90.00
#
_symmetry.space_group_name_H-M   'P 1'
#
loop_
_entity.id
_entity.type
_entity.pdbx_description
1 polymer ?
#
loop_
_entity_poly.entity_id
_entity_poly.type
_entity_poly.pdbx_seq_one_letter_code
_entity_poly.pdbx_strand_id
1 'polypeptide(L)'
;MSITEKQNKNFNYVDWIRKAIENNFITYYDYNEFKNKKIIENSVGKIFKANWNNTNTNLVVKTSYELDVKKIVNELKAQKEVNFHKNILQIYGISKLDNQYSLLLEYADGGSLYSYLKKSFTKLEWDDKYCLASQLANAIDFIHSKGIIHCNLHEENVLIHKNSIKVADFGLSKRANEISNYSNKVLDFLPYLDPKSFNDAFDIKCESEPHIMNFKSDIYSIGVLFWLLSSGRRPFYDEGTQYDKSLATEIVNGKREEIVEDTPVEYSDIYTACWSDDPDERPSIQIVVSCLKSIIDYSIKFITNEIENNDLKYMRDDYDLSIYDNFSKIMIDDNSSLNTFDYVKNKLLILNLTDLTDNVEKIVDKLIDHLIRIHDELCYIPTEAKEIINQNIQNIDKFLQIKIFDWLIRNQTSSKYIFFRGFLYYNGIIIINKDEDKAIRLFSKASKDNYPIAQFYLGKLYKDSKKAFYWYQKSAENGSKLAQFYLGKCYENGNGIEKDNFKAFKFYEKASISGNKVVQFNLGRCYLCGIGIEKDYDKSIEWFEKSASQGYIITQLLLGILYEKLKKDFENSFCWIERAMKRARKFKKSHLSAHYDNLLSAQKDDFKLFELYERSAEQGCYSAIYILGHLYINGIGFGKKLKESVHLIEKAAKKGNKYAQLYLARFYEEGIIVEKSRVEAFKWYKNAANDGNKYAQVILGLYFEKGGYGFVKKDIKKAVWWYEKSAEQDYAYAQCCLGYLYEKGEEIDRDSRKAIYWYKKAAENGYDAAYYLLAKFYEVVEKNEAKAFKYIKYYIEKGYFKGMYVLIGYYKRGIGTDIDREKADNLLKIATKIKKLKKTDTIS
;
A
#
# COMPACT_ATOMS: atom_id res chain seq x y z
N MET A 1 11.85 -6.30 32.66
CA MET A 1 11.93 -6.35 34.13
C MET A 1 11.52 -7.74 34.58
N SER A 2 12.16 -8.28 35.62
CA SER A 2 11.55 -9.33 36.44
C SER A 2 10.52 -8.70 37.40
N ILE A 3 9.62 -9.51 37.95
CA ILE A 3 8.55 -9.04 38.86
C ILE A 3 9.13 -8.47 40.18
N THR A 4 10.37 -8.85 40.53
CA THR A 4 11.06 -8.52 41.79
C THR A 4 11.49 -7.05 41.97
N GLU A 5 11.54 -6.23 40.91
CA GLU A 5 12.10 -4.87 41.02
C GLU A 5 11.11 -3.80 41.54
N LYS A 6 9.79 -4.09 41.58
CA LYS A 6 8.74 -3.06 41.75
C LYS A 6 8.45 -2.59 43.19
N GLN A 7 9.19 -3.01 44.21
CA GLN A 7 8.84 -2.70 45.63
C GLN A 7 9.96 -2.09 46.50
N ASN A 8 11.17 -1.86 45.99
CA ASN A 8 12.26 -1.30 46.82
C ASN A 8 12.25 0.23 46.88
N LYS A 9 11.87 0.81 48.04
CA LYS A 9 12.02 2.25 48.33
C LYS A 9 13.49 2.72 48.38
N ASN A 10 14.45 1.81 48.52
CA ASN A 10 15.89 2.11 48.62
C ASN A 10 16.66 1.77 47.33
N PHE A 11 16.22 2.23 46.16
CA PHE A 11 16.98 2.07 44.92
C PHE A 11 18.14 3.09 44.87
N ASN A 12 19.37 2.65 45.16
CA ASN A 12 20.56 3.50 45.04
C ASN A 12 21.03 3.60 43.58
N TYR A 13 20.73 4.72 42.93
CA TYR A 13 21.13 5.01 41.55
C TYR A 13 22.66 5.07 41.35
N VAL A 14 23.43 5.48 42.37
CA VAL A 14 24.91 5.52 42.30
C VAL A 14 25.49 4.10 42.29
N ASP A 15 24.95 3.19 43.12
CA ASP A 15 25.33 1.78 43.08
C ASP A 15 24.92 1.10 41.78
N TRP A 16 23.79 1.50 41.18
CA TRP A 16 23.39 1.00 39.86
C TRP A 16 24.38 1.42 38.77
N ILE A 17 24.80 2.69 38.73
CA ILE A 17 25.82 3.16 37.77
C ILE A 17 27.15 2.43 37.98
N ARG A 18 27.61 2.32 39.23
CA ARG A 18 28.84 1.58 39.56
C ARG A 18 28.78 0.13 39.05
N LYS A 19 27.71 -0.60 39.37
CA LYS A 19 27.52 -1.98 38.90
C LYS A 19 27.37 -2.07 37.38
N ALA A 20 26.81 -1.06 36.73
CA ALA A 20 26.70 -1.01 35.27
C ALA A 20 28.07 -0.83 34.58
N ILE A 21 29.00 -0.11 35.21
CA ILE A 21 30.41 -0.04 34.76
C ILE A 21 31.12 -1.38 35.05
N GLU A 22 31.05 -1.87 36.30
CA GLU A 22 31.71 -3.12 36.75
C GLU A 22 31.34 -4.35 35.90
N ASN A 23 30.10 -4.41 35.39
CA ASN A 23 29.59 -5.51 34.56
C ASN A 23 29.66 -5.20 33.04
N ASN A 24 30.40 -4.17 32.61
CA ASN A 24 30.52 -3.73 31.21
C ASN A 24 29.17 -3.46 30.50
N PHE A 25 28.11 -3.07 31.24
CA PHE A 25 26.86 -2.64 30.64
C PHE A 25 26.89 -1.20 30.11
N ILE A 26 27.83 -0.38 30.61
CA ILE A 26 28.02 1.02 30.20
C ILE A 26 29.52 1.33 30.18
N THR A 27 30.02 1.89 29.07
CA THR A 27 31.40 2.34 28.94
C THR A 27 31.66 3.56 29.83
N TYR A 28 32.70 3.50 30.66
CA TYR A 28 33.23 4.64 31.40
C TYR A 28 34.42 5.24 30.66
N TYR A 29 34.50 6.57 30.60
CA TYR A 29 35.58 7.33 29.98
C TYR A 29 36.21 8.27 31.01
N ASP A 30 37.55 8.35 31.06
CA ASP A 30 38.22 9.29 31.96
C ASP A 30 38.11 10.72 31.41
N TYR A 31 37.66 11.64 32.25
CA TYR A 31 37.49 13.06 31.93
C TYR A 31 38.79 13.74 31.47
N ASN A 32 39.94 13.19 31.88
CA ASN A 32 41.28 13.65 31.52
C ASN A 32 41.68 13.30 30.07
N GLU A 33 41.05 12.30 29.46
CA GLU A 33 41.30 11.90 28.06
C GLU A 33 40.68 12.87 27.04
N PHE A 34 39.78 13.76 27.50
CA PHE A 34 39.12 14.76 26.66
C PHE A 34 40.00 16.00 26.47
N LYS A 35 40.28 16.32 25.20
CA LYS A 35 41.07 17.47 24.74
C LYS A 35 40.22 18.42 23.90
N ASN A 36 40.75 19.60 23.60
CA ASN A 36 40.10 20.63 22.76
C ASN A 36 38.71 21.07 23.27
N LYS A 37 38.53 21.13 24.61
CA LYS A 37 37.25 21.43 25.28
C LYS A 37 36.74 22.83 24.87
N LYS A 38 35.66 22.89 24.09
CA LYS A 38 34.98 24.13 23.66
C LYS A 38 33.53 24.13 24.16
N ILE A 39 33.16 25.13 24.95
CA ILE A 39 31.77 25.30 25.43
C ILE A 39 30.86 25.53 24.22
N ILE A 40 29.69 24.89 24.22
CA ILE A 40 28.67 25.02 23.16
C ILE A 40 27.61 26.05 23.56
N GLU A 41 27.18 26.04 24.84
CA GLU A 41 26.15 26.94 25.38
C GLU A 41 26.45 27.37 26.83
N ASN A 42 25.91 28.51 27.23
CA ASN A 42 26.03 29.10 28.58
C ASN A 42 24.68 29.05 29.34
N SER A 43 24.01 27.89 29.35
CA SER A 43 22.78 27.61 30.10
C SER A 43 23.03 26.50 31.15
N VAL A 44 22.13 26.33 32.14
CA VAL A 44 22.40 25.66 33.44
C VAL A 44 22.99 24.24 33.34
N GLY A 45 24.32 24.19 33.30
CA GLY A 45 25.15 23.01 33.07
C GLY A 45 26.47 23.41 32.43
N LYS A 46 27.27 22.43 31.99
CA LYS A 46 28.42 22.68 31.10
C LYS A 46 28.35 21.67 29.96
N ILE A 47 27.82 22.13 28.82
CA ILE A 47 27.83 21.37 27.57
C ILE A 47 29.07 21.81 26.78
N PHE A 48 30.02 20.90 26.60
CA PHE A 48 31.23 21.17 25.82
C PHE A 48 31.53 20.10 24.78
N LYS A 49 31.99 20.55 23.62
CA LYS A 49 32.57 19.74 22.55
C LYS A 49 34.00 19.37 22.94
N ALA A 50 34.39 18.11 22.76
CA ALA A 50 35.76 17.64 22.97
C ALA A 50 36.16 16.54 21.99
N ASN A 51 37.47 16.31 21.89
CA ASN A 51 38.05 15.14 21.23
C ASN A 51 38.56 14.16 22.28
N TRP A 52 38.24 12.87 22.14
CA TRP A 52 38.72 11.82 23.05
C TRP A 52 40.04 11.23 22.53
N ASN A 53 41.04 11.13 23.41
CA ASN A 53 42.30 10.41 23.18
C ASN A 53 42.97 10.66 21.80
N ASN A 54 43.17 11.93 21.44
CA ASN A 54 43.74 12.38 20.15
C ASN A 54 42.96 11.95 18.88
N THR A 55 41.79 11.32 18.98
CA THR A 55 40.98 10.97 17.81
C THR A 55 40.33 12.21 17.18
N ASN A 56 40.11 12.19 15.87
CA ASN A 56 39.32 13.23 15.17
C ASN A 56 37.81 13.17 15.50
N THR A 57 37.38 12.21 16.32
CA THR A 57 36.00 12.08 16.79
C THR A 57 35.64 13.27 17.66
N ASN A 58 34.56 13.96 17.30
CA ASN A 58 33.98 15.02 18.12
C ASN A 58 32.87 14.42 18.98
N LEU A 59 32.94 14.64 20.28
CA LEU A 59 31.95 14.20 21.27
C LEU A 59 31.38 15.42 21.99
N VAL A 60 30.15 15.30 22.49
CA VAL A 60 29.58 16.24 23.46
C VAL A 60 29.66 15.61 24.84
N VAL A 61 30.21 16.34 25.80
CA VAL A 61 30.10 16.02 27.23
C VAL A 61 29.05 16.94 27.83
N LYS A 62 27.92 16.37 28.26
CA LYS A 62 26.83 17.08 28.94
C LYS A 62 26.98 16.87 30.45
N THR A 63 27.55 17.86 31.14
CA THR A 63 27.51 17.94 32.62
C THR A 63 26.35 18.86 33.04
N SER A 64 25.73 18.59 34.18
CA SER A 64 24.72 19.49 34.75
C SER A 64 24.68 19.41 36.27
N TYR A 65 24.45 20.56 36.90
CA TYR A 65 24.16 20.66 38.33
C TYR A 65 22.76 20.11 38.69
N GLU A 66 21.89 19.86 37.70
CA GLU A 66 20.51 19.35 37.87
C GLU A 66 20.31 17.91 37.36
N LEU A 67 21.36 17.25 36.88
CA LEU A 67 21.32 15.83 36.53
C LEU A 67 21.32 14.97 37.80
N ASP A 68 20.16 14.89 38.45
CA ASP A 68 19.81 13.82 39.37
C ASP A 68 20.26 12.47 38.77
N VAL A 69 20.97 11.67 39.56
CA VAL A 69 21.50 10.36 39.15
C VAL A 69 20.36 9.45 38.66
N LYS A 70 19.14 9.64 39.16
CA LYS A 70 17.91 9.02 38.63
C LYS A 70 17.62 9.38 37.17
N LYS A 71 17.74 10.66 36.77
CA LYS A 71 17.55 11.10 35.38
C LYS A 71 18.61 10.46 34.47
N ILE A 72 19.88 10.45 34.89
CA ILE A 72 20.97 9.77 34.17
C ILE A 72 20.64 8.27 33.98
N VAL A 73 20.23 7.58 35.04
CA VAL A 73 19.87 6.15 34.98
C VAL A 73 18.62 5.90 34.13
N ASN A 74 17.65 6.80 34.12
CA ASN A 74 16.46 6.70 33.28
C ASN A 74 16.78 6.90 31.79
N GLU A 75 17.55 7.95 31.44
CA GLU A 75 18.08 8.18 30.10
C GLU A 75 18.80 6.92 29.58
N LEU A 76 19.76 6.39 30.35
CA LEU A 76 20.55 5.21 29.97
C LEU A 76 19.69 3.94 29.81
N LYS A 77 18.62 3.79 30.59
CA LYS A 77 17.66 2.68 30.46
C LYS A 77 16.80 2.82 29.22
N ALA A 78 16.21 4.00 28.98
CA ALA A 78 15.38 4.26 27.81
C ALA A 78 16.20 4.11 26.51
N GLN A 79 17.37 4.76 26.44
CA GLN A 79 18.30 4.68 25.33
C GLN A 79 18.72 3.24 25.02
N LYS A 80 18.93 2.37 26.02
CA LYS A 80 19.27 0.96 25.76
C LYS A 80 18.19 0.19 24.99
N GLU A 81 16.95 0.65 25.00
CA GLU A 81 15.84 0.05 24.24
C GLU A 81 15.66 0.68 22.83
N VAL A 82 16.31 1.82 22.54
CA VAL A 82 16.09 2.60 21.30
C VAL A 82 17.34 3.08 20.53
N ASN A 83 18.55 2.98 21.09
CA ASN A 83 19.80 3.57 20.57
C ASN A 83 20.25 3.09 19.17
N PHE A 84 19.65 2.03 18.63
CA PHE A 84 19.95 1.54 17.28
C PHE A 84 19.11 2.22 16.18
N HIS A 85 18.20 3.13 16.53
CA HIS A 85 17.46 3.92 15.54
C HIS A 85 18.27 5.13 15.08
N LYS A 86 18.53 5.24 13.77
CA LYS A 86 19.40 6.27 13.17
C LYS A 86 19.07 7.72 13.58
N ASN A 87 17.79 8.02 13.82
CA ASN A 87 17.27 9.35 14.16
C ASN A 87 17.15 9.63 15.67
N ILE A 88 17.79 8.82 16.51
CA ILE A 88 17.94 9.07 17.95
C ILE A 88 19.40 9.43 18.22
N LEU A 89 19.66 10.36 19.14
CA LEU A 89 21.00 10.80 19.49
C LEU A 89 21.73 9.69 20.26
N GLN A 90 22.88 9.24 19.74
CA GLN A 90 23.62 8.14 20.36
C GLN A 90 24.32 8.59 21.65
N ILE A 91 24.18 7.77 22.70
CA ILE A 91 25.00 7.85 23.92
C ILE A 91 26.15 6.83 23.79
N TYR A 92 27.40 7.29 23.96
CA TYR A 92 28.58 6.43 23.93
C TYR A 92 28.92 5.86 25.31
N GLY A 93 28.55 6.56 26.39
CA GLY A 93 28.78 6.14 27.76
C GLY A 93 28.71 7.30 28.73
N ILE A 94 29.47 7.19 29.82
CA ILE A 94 29.52 8.17 30.91
C ILE A 94 30.95 8.53 31.30
N SER A 95 31.10 9.70 31.89
CA SER A 95 32.33 10.14 32.54
C SER A 95 32.01 10.75 33.91
N LYS A 96 33.03 11.07 34.71
CA LYS A 96 32.88 11.67 36.04
C LYS A 96 33.96 12.72 36.27
N LEU A 97 33.53 13.90 36.74
CA LEU A 97 34.38 15.03 37.15
C LEU A 97 33.87 15.54 38.50
N ASP A 98 34.75 15.86 39.46
CA ASP A 98 34.41 16.54 40.71
C ASP A 98 33.18 15.95 41.43
N ASN A 99 33.14 14.61 41.46
CA ASN A 99 32.03 13.76 41.90
C ASN A 99 30.70 13.80 41.12
N GLN A 100 30.54 14.66 40.11
CA GLN A 100 29.39 14.70 39.21
C GLN A 100 29.54 13.74 38.03
N TYR A 101 28.48 12.98 37.72
CA TYR A 101 28.40 12.17 36.49
C TYR A 101 28.04 13.03 35.27
N SER A 102 28.57 12.68 34.11
CA SER A 102 28.35 13.38 32.84
C SER A 102 28.03 12.37 31.73
N LEU A 103 27.11 12.71 30.83
CA LEU A 103 26.77 11.89 29.66
C LEU A 103 27.72 12.22 28.49
N LEU A 104 28.15 11.18 27.76
CA LEU A 104 28.88 11.31 26.50
C LEU A 104 27.94 11.04 25.33
N LEU A 105 27.73 12.08 24.50
CA LEU A 105 26.74 12.10 23.43
C LEU A 105 27.39 12.31 22.06
N GLU A 106 26.68 11.86 21.03
CA GLU A 106 26.92 12.19 19.62
C GLU A 106 26.93 13.71 19.39
N TYR A 107 27.92 14.20 18.63
CA TYR A 107 28.03 15.61 18.29
C TYR A 107 27.15 15.96 17.08
N ALA A 108 25.94 16.46 17.36
CA ALA A 108 25.09 17.12 16.39
C ALA A 108 25.73 18.46 15.96
N ASP A 109 26.07 18.57 14.67
CA ASP A 109 26.80 19.70 14.09
C ASP A 109 25.89 20.85 13.61
N GLY A 110 24.60 20.59 13.37
CA GLY A 110 23.60 21.62 13.11
C GLY A 110 23.10 22.34 14.37
N GLY A 111 23.33 21.77 15.55
CA GLY A 111 22.76 22.22 16.83
C GLY A 111 21.32 21.73 17.03
N SER A 112 20.53 22.47 17.80
CA SER A 112 19.09 22.24 17.94
C SER A 112 18.30 22.59 16.68
N LEU A 113 17.07 22.10 16.58
CA LEU A 113 16.18 22.34 15.45
C LEU A 113 15.95 23.84 15.26
N TYR A 114 15.68 24.59 16.33
CA TYR A 114 15.53 26.04 16.26
C TYR A 114 16.84 26.74 15.85
N SER A 115 17.98 26.32 16.41
CA SER A 115 19.32 26.81 16.01
C SER A 115 19.69 26.52 14.56
N TYR A 116 19.12 25.47 13.97
CA TYR A 116 19.28 25.10 12.57
C TYR A 116 18.34 25.91 11.67
N LEU A 117 17.05 25.98 12.01
CA LEU A 117 16.04 26.74 11.27
C LEU A 117 16.40 28.24 11.22
N LYS A 118 16.80 28.87 12.33
CA LYS A 118 17.22 30.29 12.37
C LYS A 118 18.41 30.62 11.44
N LYS A 119 19.15 29.62 10.95
CA LYS A 119 20.28 29.76 10.01
C LYS A 119 19.99 29.27 8.59
N SER A 120 19.00 28.38 8.43
CA SER A 120 18.82 27.56 7.23
C SER A 120 17.42 27.59 6.64
N PHE A 121 16.40 28.11 7.34
CA PHE A 121 14.99 28.00 6.94
C PHE A 121 14.69 28.52 5.53
N THR A 122 15.32 29.62 5.12
CA THR A 122 15.20 30.19 3.75
C THR A 122 15.89 29.37 2.65
N LYS A 123 16.51 28.24 3.01
CA LYS A 123 17.15 27.26 2.12
C LYS A 123 16.49 25.88 2.17
N LEU A 124 15.46 25.70 2.99
CA LEU A 124 14.75 24.42 3.13
C LEU A 124 13.51 24.44 2.24
N GLU A 125 13.51 23.59 1.22
CA GLU A 125 12.32 23.39 0.40
C GLU A 125 11.29 22.51 1.14
N TRP A 126 10.09 22.36 0.60
CA TRP A 126 9.05 21.57 1.26
C TRP A 126 9.43 20.10 1.41
N ASP A 127 10.21 19.53 0.49
CA ASP A 127 10.72 18.17 0.62
C ASP A 127 11.76 18.01 1.75
N ASP A 128 12.59 19.02 2.03
CA ASP A 128 13.44 19.01 3.23
C ASP A 128 12.59 19.02 4.50
N LYS A 129 11.58 19.90 4.55
CA LYS A 129 10.65 20.04 5.69
C LYS A 129 9.88 18.73 5.93
N TYR A 130 9.39 18.08 4.88
CA TYR A 130 8.75 16.76 4.96
C TYR A 130 9.74 15.68 5.42
N CYS A 131 10.95 15.65 4.88
CA CYS A 131 11.98 14.69 5.25
C CYS A 131 12.34 14.81 6.74
N LEU A 132 12.49 16.03 7.25
CA LEU A 132 12.70 16.31 8.68
C LEU A 132 11.48 15.87 9.51
N ALA A 133 10.27 16.31 9.16
CA ALA A 133 9.04 15.92 9.87
C ALA A 133 8.86 14.39 9.95
N SER A 134 9.16 13.68 8.86
CA SER A 134 9.11 12.22 8.78
C SER A 134 10.19 11.55 9.61
N GLN A 135 11.42 12.08 9.64
CA GLN A 135 12.49 11.56 10.51
C GLN A 135 12.13 11.71 12.00
N LEU A 136 11.50 12.82 12.40
CA LEU A 136 10.95 13.01 13.75
C LEU A 136 9.82 11.99 14.02
N ALA A 137 8.82 11.90 13.14
CA ALA A 137 7.67 11.01 13.32
C ALA A 137 8.07 9.53 13.46
N ASN A 138 8.99 9.06 12.61
CA ASN A 138 9.50 7.68 12.67
C ASN A 138 10.32 7.43 13.94
N ALA A 139 11.08 8.41 14.43
CA ALA A 139 11.78 8.29 15.70
C ALA A 139 10.78 8.14 16.87
N ILE A 140 9.70 8.92 16.89
CA ILE A 140 8.71 8.82 17.98
C ILE A 140 7.84 7.55 17.86
N ASP A 141 7.46 7.11 16.65
CA ASP A 141 6.79 5.82 16.46
C ASP A 141 7.61 4.66 17.02
N PHE A 142 8.91 4.67 16.73
CA PHE A 142 9.82 3.67 17.22
C PHE A 142 10.00 3.73 18.76
N ILE A 143 10.03 4.91 19.37
CA ILE A 143 10.05 5.08 20.84
C ILE A 143 8.74 4.56 21.47
N HIS A 144 7.59 4.95 20.91
CA HIS A 144 6.26 4.48 21.34
C HIS A 144 6.11 2.96 21.19
N SER A 145 6.76 2.35 20.18
CA SER A 145 6.80 0.89 20.00
C SER A 145 7.46 0.12 21.15
N LYS A 146 8.24 0.80 22.02
CA LYS A 146 8.83 0.23 23.24
C LYS A 146 7.94 0.43 24.49
N GLY A 147 6.82 1.13 24.34
CA GLY A 147 5.99 1.57 25.46
C GLY A 147 6.59 2.74 26.26
N ILE A 148 7.48 3.51 25.63
CA ILE A 148 8.13 4.70 26.18
C ILE A 148 7.39 5.94 25.66
N ILE A 149 7.09 6.89 26.54
CA ILE A 149 6.61 8.24 26.24
C ILE A 149 7.79 9.18 26.48
N HIS A 150 8.05 10.13 25.59
CA HIS A 150 9.19 11.03 25.68
C HIS A 150 8.98 12.15 26.72
N CYS A 151 7.74 12.64 26.84
CA CYS A 151 7.29 13.61 27.84
C CYS A 151 7.97 15.00 27.80
N ASN A 152 8.86 15.27 26.84
CA ASN A 152 9.61 16.54 26.75
C ASN A 152 10.10 16.86 25.32
N LEU A 153 9.25 16.64 24.33
CA LEU A 153 9.57 16.98 22.94
C LEU A 153 9.39 18.48 22.71
N HIS A 154 10.50 19.19 22.49
CA HIS A 154 10.52 20.60 22.10
C HIS A 154 11.78 20.90 21.27
N GLU A 155 11.94 22.15 20.83
CA GLU A 155 12.87 22.53 19.76
C GLU A 155 14.36 22.31 20.09
N GLU A 156 14.73 22.32 21.38
CA GLU A 156 16.10 22.09 21.85
C GLU A 156 16.43 20.60 22.05
N ASN A 157 15.43 19.73 22.19
CA ASN A 157 15.59 18.27 22.33
C ASN A 157 15.52 17.52 20.99
N VAL A 158 15.23 18.23 19.91
CA VAL A 158 15.36 17.73 18.53
C VAL A 158 16.61 18.37 17.94
N LEU A 159 17.69 17.59 17.79
CA LEU A 159 18.96 18.08 17.23
C LEU A 159 19.09 17.74 15.75
N ILE A 160 19.98 18.44 15.03
CA ILE A 160 20.33 18.16 13.64
C ILE A 160 21.79 17.72 13.53
N HIS A 161 22.03 16.51 13.00
CA HIS A 161 23.35 16.04 12.59
C HIS A 161 23.35 15.74 11.09
N LYS A 162 24.24 16.36 10.30
CA LYS A 162 24.36 16.13 8.84
C LYS A 162 23.00 16.18 8.09
N ASN A 163 22.20 17.21 8.33
CA ASN A 163 20.83 17.38 7.80
C ASN A 163 19.85 16.23 8.17
N SER A 164 20.12 15.47 9.23
CA SER A 164 19.23 14.43 9.77
C SER A 164 18.84 14.72 11.23
N ILE A 165 17.61 14.38 11.61
CA ILE A 165 17.11 14.59 12.97
C ILE A 165 17.72 13.58 13.95
N LYS A 166 18.01 14.06 15.16
CA LYS A 166 18.49 13.31 16.32
C LYS A 166 17.67 13.70 17.54
N VAL A 167 16.68 12.88 17.89
CA VAL A 167 15.86 13.05 19.12
C VAL A 167 16.70 12.74 20.36
N ALA A 168 16.61 13.58 21.39
CA ALA A 168 17.49 13.59 22.56
C ALA A 168 16.76 13.97 23.87
N ASP A 169 17.45 13.78 25.01
CA ASP A 169 16.97 14.03 26.38
C ASP A 169 15.71 13.23 26.78
N PHE A 170 15.92 11.92 26.90
CA PHE A 170 15.01 10.98 27.54
C PHE A 170 15.02 11.10 29.08
N GLY A 171 15.67 12.12 29.66
CA GLY A 171 15.80 12.31 31.11
C GLY A 171 14.47 12.53 31.86
N LEU A 172 13.40 12.89 31.14
CA LEU A 172 12.01 12.96 31.63
C LEU A 172 11.10 11.87 31.04
N SER A 173 11.61 10.99 30.17
CA SER A 173 10.83 9.91 29.55
C SER A 173 10.35 8.87 30.57
N LYS A 174 9.23 8.22 30.26
CA LYS A 174 8.54 7.28 31.16
C LYS A 174 8.00 6.09 30.41
N ARG A 175 7.79 4.98 31.14
CA ARG A 175 6.92 3.89 30.65
C ARG A 175 5.46 4.29 30.88
N ALA A 176 4.57 3.88 29.99
CA ALA A 176 3.15 4.27 29.96
C ALA A 176 2.27 3.83 31.18
N ASN A 177 2.88 3.40 32.28
CA ASN A 177 2.23 2.94 33.51
C ASN A 177 2.79 3.68 34.75
N GLU A 178 3.38 4.87 34.57
CA GLU A 178 4.09 5.64 35.61
C GLU A 178 3.54 7.08 35.71
N ILE A 179 3.16 7.51 36.92
CA ILE A 179 2.43 8.77 37.18
C ILE A 179 3.35 10.01 37.03
N SER A 180 2.76 11.19 36.78
CA SER A 180 3.46 12.42 36.42
C SER A 180 2.98 13.68 37.15
N ASN A 181 3.92 14.39 37.77
CA ASN A 181 3.85 15.83 38.03
C ASN A 181 5.02 16.49 37.29
N TYR A 182 4.88 17.76 36.92
CA TYR A 182 5.95 18.55 36.29
C TYR A 182 6.99 19.08 37.31
N SER A 183 8.13 19.52 36.80
CA SER A 183 9.15 20.27 37.53
C SER A 183 9.18 21.75 37.12
N ASN A 184 9.74 22.61 37.97
CA ASN A 184 9.68 24.09 37.96
C ASN A 184 10.22 24.86 36.72
N LYS A 185 10.30 24.24 35.53
CA LYS A 185 10.72 24.85 34.25
C LYS A 185 9.64 24.78 33.15
N VAL A 186 8.38 24.51 33.53
CA VAL A 186 7.22 24.41 32.62
C VAL A 186 7.12 25.60 31.64
N LEU A 187 7.52 26.79 32.10
CA LEU A 187 7.47 28.02 31.30
C LEU A 187 8.43 27.98 30.09
N ASP A 188 9.63 27.41 30.19
CA ASP A 188 10.70 27.57 29.17
C ASP A 188 10.34 26.99 27.79
N PHE A 189 9.47 25.97 27.77
CA PHE A 189 9.04 25.19 26.61
C PHE A 189 7.51 24.99 26.60
N LEU A 190 6.78 25.90 27.25
CA LEU A 190 5.32 25.85 27.44
C LEU A 190 4.51 25.49 26.18
N PRO A 191 4.73 26.09 24.99
CA PRO A 191 3.87 25.83 23.83
C PRO A 191 3.80 24.37 23.36
N TYR A 192 4.82 23.56 23.64
CA TYR A 192 4.91 22.17 23.18
C TYR A 192 4.25 21.17 24.14
N LEU A 193 3.75 21.62 25.30
CA LEU A 193 3.21 20.74 26.34
C LEU A 193 1.69 20.54 26.20
N ASP A 194 1.25 19.33 26.53
CA ASP A 194 -0.15 18.91 26.47
C ASP A 194 -1.05 19.82 27.34
N PRO A 195 -2.02 20.56 26.78
CA PRO A 195 -2.73 21.62 27.51
C PRO A 195 -3.40 21.17 28.81
N LYS A 196 -3.92 19.94 28.87
CA LYS A 196 -4.53 19.38 30.09
C LYS A 196 -3.54 19.32 31.27
N SER A 197 -2.23 19.22 31.03
CA SER A 197 -1.23 19.22 32.09
C SER A 197 -0.99 20.58 32.77
N PHE A 198 -1.50 21.68 32.20
CA PHE A 198 -1.48 22.99 32.85
C PHE A 198 -2.54 23.15 33.93
N ASN A 199 -3.61 22.33 33.92
CA ASN A 199 -4.63 22.32 34.96
C ASN A 199 -3.99 22.02 36.32
N ASP A 200 -3.22 20.93 36.42
CA ASP A 200 -2.51 20.50 37.64
C ASP A 200 -1.28 21.37 37.97
N ALA A 201 -0.59 21.88 36.95
CA ALA A 201 0.66 22.62 37.14
C ALA A 201 0.46 24.08 37.58
N PHE A 202 -0.73 24.65 37.32
CA PHE A 202 -1.02 26.07 37.53
C PHE A 202 -2.42 26.36 38.11
N ASP A 203 -3.18 25.35 38.56
CA ASP A 203 -4.54 25.50 39.12
C ASP A 203 -5.53 26.23 38.17
N ILE A 204 -5.52 25.88 36.88
CA ILE A 204 -6.31 26.61 35.85
C ILE A 204 -7.77 26.13 35.78
N LYS A 205 -8.01 24.82 35.97
CA LYS A 205 -9.35 24.19 36.00
C LYS A 205 -9.37 23.12 37.09
N CYS A 206 -10.41 23.11 37.92
CA CYS A 206 -10.61 22.07 38.93
C CYS A 206 -11.16 20.79 38.29
N GLU A 207 -10.26 19.89 37.87
CA GLU A 207 -10.61 18.52 37.46
C GLU A 207 -10.49 17.56 38.67
N SER A 208 -11.22 16.45 38.65
CA SER A 208 -11.37 15.56 39.83
C SER A 208 -10.27 14.51 39.97
N GLU A 209 -9.46 14.31 38.94
CA GLU A 209 -8.29 13.43 38.92
C GLU A 209 -7.17 14.12 38.10
N PRO A 210 -5.89 14.00 38.49
CA PRO A 210 -4.79 14.69 37.80
C PRO A 210 -4.46 14.07 36.43
N HIS A 211 -4.04 14.90 35.47
CA HIS A 211 -3.79 14.50 34.08
C HIS A 211 -2.52 13.66 33.94
N ILE A 212 -2.68 12.37 33.61
CA ILE A 212 -1.57 11.45 33.39
C ILE A 212 -1.07 11.58 31.94
N MET A 213 0.20 12.00 31.80
CA MET A 213 0.87 12.07 30.51
C MET A 213 0.87 10.71 29.81
N ASN A 214 0.52 10.70 28.53
CA ASN A 214 0.41 9.49 27.72
C ASN A 214 0.93 9.74 26.30
N PHE A 215 0.85 8.75 25.40
CA PHE A 215 1.36 8.88 24.03
C PHE A 215 0.79 10.10 23.27
N LYS A 216 -0.47 10.51 23.54
CA LYS A 216 -1.13 11.67 22.94
C LYS A 216 -0.54 13.02 23.39
N SER A 217 0.19 13.04 24.51
CA SER A 217 0.93 14.21 24.96
C SER A 217 2.14 14.46 24.04
N ASP A 218 2.88 13.41 23.65
CA ASP A 218 3.95 13.52 22.65
C ASP A 218 3.39 13.91 21.26
N ILE A 219 2.19 13.44 20.87
CA ILE A 219 1.55 13.84 19.59
C ILE A 219 1.30 15.35 19.55
N TYR A 220 0.84 15.95 20.65
CA TYR A 220 0.64 17.40 20.73
C TYR A 220 1.96 18.15 20.48
N SER A 221 3.04 17.74 21.14
CA SER A 221 4.37 18.30 20.95
C SER A 221 4.86 18.19 19.49
N ILE A 222 4.58 17.06 18.82
CA ILE A 222 4.91 16.85 17.40
C ILE A 222 4.13 17.83 16.49
N GLY A 223 2.85 18.09 16.76
CA GLY A 223 2.08 19.10 16.03
C GLY A 223 2.74 20.48 16.09
N VAL A 224 3.11 20.91 17.30
CA VAL A 224 3.79 22.20 17.52
C VAL A 224 5.18 22.23 16.87
N LEU A 225 5.93 21.12 16.87
CA LEU A 225 7.21 20.99 16.16
C LEU A 225 7.07 20.97 14.63
N PHE A 226 5.95 20.47 14.08
CA PHE A 226 5.66 20.53 12.66
C PHE A 226 5.23 21.93 12.21
N TRP A 227 4.51 22.65 13.05
CA TRP A 227 4.27 24.08 12.82
C TRP A 227 5.58 24.88 12.87
N LEU A 228 6.50 24.59 13.79
CA LEU A 228 7.86 25.17 13.79
C LEU A 228 8.61 24.88 12.48
N LEU A 229 8.48 23.67 11.93
CA LEU A 229 9.05 23.30 10.61
C LEU A 229 8.38 24.04 9.44
N SER A 230 7.07 24.35 9.51
CA SER A 230 6.40 25.17 8.50
C SER A 230 6.79 26.64 8.60
N SER A 231 6.86 27.18 9.82
CA SER A 231 6.94 28.61 10.13
C SER A 231 8.35 29.17 10.22
N GLY A 232 9.33 28.35 10.62
CA GLY A 232 10.68 28.79 10.98
C GLY A 232 10.76 29.67 12.24
N ARG A 233 9.62 29.86 12.93
CA ARG A 233 9.44 30.77 14.07
C ARG A 233 9.12 29.99 15.33
N ARG A 234 9.57 30.50 16.48
CA ARG A 234 9.25 29.90 17.79
C ARG A 234 7.76 30.15 18.12
N PRO A 235 6.97 29.17 18.57
CA PRO A 235 5.53 29.35 18.78
C PRO A 235 5.22 30.41 19.86
N PHE A 236 4.20 31.23 19.62
CA PHE A 236 3.69 32.29 20.50
C PHE A 236 4.78 33.25 21.04
N TYR A 237 5.81 33.53 20.24
CA TYR A 237 7.01 34.23 20.67
C TYR A 237 7.33 35.44 19.79
N ASP A 238 7.23 36.63 20.37
CA ASP A 238 7.81 37.86 19.82
C ASP A 238 9.19 38.14 20.46
N GLU A 239 10.16 38.64 19.69
CA GLU A 239 11.55 38.81 20.17
C GLU A 239 11.63 39.73 21.40
N GLY A 240 12.06 39.14 22.53
CA GLY A 240 12.18 39.80 23.84
C GLY A 240 11.12 39.40 24.88
N THR A 241 10.07 38.68 24.49
CA THR A 241 9.05 38.18 25.44
C THR A 241 9.51 36.88 26.13
N GLN A 242 8.90 36.54 27.27
CA GLN A 242 9.00 35.23 27.93
C GLN A 242 7.61 34.64 28.08
N TYR A 243 7.49 33.31 27.99
CA TYR A 243 6.22 32.61 28.21
C TYR A 243 5.77 32.71 29.66
N ASP A 244 4.48 32.95 29.88
CA ASP A 244 3.90 33.23 31.19
C ASP A 244 2.65 32.38 31.48
N LYS A 245 2.00 32.64 32.62
CA LYS A 245 0.74 31.97 33.01
C LYS A 245 -0.48 32.46 32.21
N SER A 246 -0.45 33.65 31.60
CA SER A 246 -1.52 34.07 30.66
C SER A 246 -1.54 33.14 29.45
N LEU A 247 -0.39 32.92 28.81
CA LEU A 247 -0.29 32.03 27.65
C LEU A 247 -0.71 30.59 27.97
N ALA A 248 -0.35 30.06 29.16
CA ALA A 248 -0.86 28.77 29.64
C ALA A 248 -2.40 28.73 29.63
N THR A 249 -3.02 29.77 30.20
CA THR A 249 -4.48 29.89 30.33
C THR A 249 -5.17 30.05 28.97
N GLU A 250 -4.55 30.77 28.03
CA GLU A 250 -5.04 30.93 26.66
C GLU A 250 -4.99 29.61 25.87
N ILE A 251 -3.89 28.85 25.97
CA ILE A 251 -3.74 27.54 25.31
C ILE A 251 -4.73 26.51 25.88
N VAL A 252 -4.98 26.51 27.19
CA VAL A 252 -6.02 25.72 27.88
C VAL A 252 -7.44 26.08 27.43
N ASN A 253 -7.62 27.23 26.80
CA ASN A 253 -8.89 27.71 26.24
C ASN A 253 -8.91 27.71 24.70
N GLY A 254 -8.06 26.87 24.08
CA GLY A 254 -8.09 26.60 22.63
C GLY A 254 -7.23 27.53 21.78
N LYS A 255 -6.43 28.44 22.35
CA LYS A 255 -5.46 29.22 21.56
C LYS A 255 -4.48 28.28 20.86
N ARG A 256 -4.33 28.46 19.55
CA ARG A 256 -3.37 27.77 18.67
C ARG A 256 -2.70 28.80 17.76
N GLU A 257 -1.60 28.39 17.14
CA GLU A 257 -0.96 29.19 16.11
C GLU A 257 -1.77 29.16 14.80
N GLU A 258 -1.66 30.23 14.02
CA GLU A 258 -2.31 30.32 12.71
C GLU A 258 -1.59 29.44 11.68
N ILE A 259 -2.33 28.94 10.68
CA ILE A 259 -1.75 28.21 9.56
C ILE A 259 -0.91 29.18 8.73
N VAL A 260 0.39 28.91 8.61
CA VAL A 260 1.33 29.78 7.90
C VAL A 260 1.03 29.77 6.41
N GLU A 261 1.00 30.96 5.79
CA GLU A 261 0.89 31.14 4.34
C GLU A 261 1.96 30.30 3.59
N ASP A 262 1.61 29.84 2.39
CA ASP A 262 2.37 28.86 1.60
C ASP A 262 2.67 27.50 2.29
N THR A 263 1.94 27.14 3.36
CA THR A 263 1.90 25.76 3.89
C THR A 263 0.96 24.88 3.04
N PRO A 264 1.43 23.75 2.50
CA PRO A 264 0.58 22.76 1.83
C PRO A 264 -0.49 22.21 2.75
N VAL A 265 -1.73 22.16 2.27
CA VAL A 265 -2.94 21.85 3.06
C VAL A 265 -2.80 20.49 3.76
N GLU A 266 -2.27 19.51 3.04
CA GLU A 266 -2.03 18.14 3.49
C GLU A 266 -1.06 18.09 4.69
N TYR A 267 -0.16 19.06 4.83
CA TYR A 267 0.78 19.17 5.95
C TYR A 267 0.19 19.95 7.12
N SER A 268 -0.58 21.02 6.87
CA SER A 268 -1.31 21.74 7.92
C SER A 268 -2.39 20.87 8.57
N ASP A 269 -3.08 20.03 7.79
CA ASP A 269 -4.06 19.07 8.31
C ASP A 269 -3.43 18.07 9.30
N ILE A 270 -2.17 17.68 9.08
CA ILE A 270 -1.44 16.79 10.00
C ILE A 270 -1.16 17.51 11.32
N TYR A 271 -0.54 18.70 11.31
CA TYR A 271 -0.16 19.36 12.56
C TYR A 271 -1.36 19.91 13.35
N THR A 272 -2.41 20.37 12.66
CA THR A 272 -3.64 20.80 13.32
C THR A 272 -4.41 19.65 13.96
N ALA A 273 -4.46 18.47 13.33
CA ALA A 273 -4.99 17.26 13.97
C ALA A 273 -4.13 16.82 15.17
N CYS A 274 -2.81 17.00 15.11
CA CYS A 274 -1.91 16.66 16.21
C CYS A 274 -2.14 17.48 17.49
N TRP A 275 -2.57 18.75 17.37
CA TRP A 275 -2.70 19.66 18.52
C TRP A 275 -4.14 19.88 19.05
N SER A 276 -5.10 18.99 18.77
CA SER A 276 -6.48 19.13 19.32
C SER A 276 -6.48 19.26 20.85
N ASP A 277 -7.43 20.04 21.38
CA ASP A 277 -7.67 20.19 22.83
C ASP A 277 -8.01 18.85 23.50
N ASP A 278 -8.66 17.92 22.78
CA ASP A 278 -8.90 16.58 23.30
C ASP A 278 -7.82 15.57 22.84
N PRO A 279 -7.05 14.97 23.77
CA PRO A 279 -6.06 13.94 23.44
C PRO A 279 -6.63 12.72 22.68
N ASP A 280 -7.90 12.38 22.88
CA ASP A 280 -8.51 11.24 22.19
C ASP A 280 -8.76 11.50 20.70
N GLU A 281 -9.05 12.76 20.30
CA GLU A 281 -9.18 13.17 18.89
C GLU A 281 -7.84 13.21 18.14
N ARG A 282 -6.73 13.50 18.83
CA ARG A 282 -5.39 13.55 18.21
C ARG A 282 -5.08 12.21 17.50
N PRO A 283 -4.35 12.18 16.38
CA PRO A 283 -3.99 10.93 15.71
C PRO A 283 -3.10 10.03 16.61
N SER A 284 -2.83 8.80 16.16
CA SER A 284 -1.69 8.03 16.66
C SER A 284 -0.45 8.35 15.83
N ILE A 285 0.75 8.12 16.38
CA ILE A 285 2.01 8.40 15.67
C ILE A 285 2.13 7.59 14.36
N GLN A 286 1.55 6.39 14.29
CA GLN A 286 1.48 5.60 13.05
C GLN A 286 0.65 6.28 11.95
N ILE A 287 -0.43 6.98 12.34
CA ILE A 287 -1.25 7.77 11.40
C ILE A 287 -0.43 8.97 10.90
N VAL A 288 0.26 9.69 11.79
CA VAL A 288 1.13 10.81 11.44
C VAL A 288 2.24 10.38 10.47
N VAL A 289 2.94 9.27 10.77
CA VAL A 289 3.93 8.66 9.86
C VAL A 289 3.30 8.27 8.52
N SER A 290 2.10 7.69 8.51
CA SER A 290 1.42 7.29 7.27
C SER A 290 0.99 8.49 6.42
N CYS A 291 0.54 9.59 7.02
CA CYS A 291 0.15 10.81 6.30
C CYS A 291 1.38 11.50 5.70
N LEU A 292 2.44 11.70 6.49
CA LEU A 292 3.72 12.23 5.98
C LEU A 292 4.32 11.35 4.89
N LYS A 293 4.26 10.02 5.06
CA LYS A 293 4.70 9.10 4.00
C LYS A 293 3.85 9.25 2.74
N SER A 294 2.54 9.47 2.83
CA SER A 294 1.71 9.70 1.65
C SER A 294 2.04 10.99 0.90
N ILE A 295 2.53 12.01 1.60
CA ILE A 295 3.03 13.26 1.00
C ILE A 295 4.40 13.03 0.34
N ILE A 296 5.31 12.36 1.04
CA ILE A 296 6.68 12.08 0.57
C ILE A 296 6.69 11.07 -0.59
N ASP A 297 5.90 10.00 -0.53
CA ASP A 297 5.76 9.03 -1.64
C ASP A 297 5.16 9.70 -2.90
N TYR A 298 4.50 10.86 -2.77
CA TYR A 298 3.99 11.66 -3.88
C TYR A 298 5.08 12.57 -4.49
N SER A 299 5.87 13.28 -3.67
CA SER A 299 6.98 14.12 -4.18
C SER A 299 8.19 13.32 -4.66
N ILE A 300 8.55 12.23 -3.97
CA ILE A 300 9.57 11.25 -4.43
C ILE A 300 9.19 10.71 -5.81
N LYS A 301 7.90 10.54 -6.12
CA LYS A 301 7.41 10.11 -7.44
C LYS A 301 7.68 11.12 -8.56
N PHE A 302 7.88 12.39 -8.22
CA PHE A 302 8.26 13.45 -9.14
C PHE A 302 9.78 13.41 -9.39
N ILE A 303 10.56 13.32 -8.32
CA ILE A 303 12.03 13.36 -8.31
C ILE A 303 12.67 12.06 -8.87
N THR A 304 12.13 10.88 -8.59
CA THR A 304 12.73 9.56 -8.96
C THR A 304 12.72 9.21 -10.46
N ASN A 305 12.44 10.17 -11.33
CA ASN A 305 12.86 10.09 -12.73
C ASN A 305 14.36 10.37 -12.92
N GLU A 306 15.04 10.95 -11.91
CA GLU A 306 16.48 11.23 -11.95
C GLU A 306 17.25 10.52 -10.81
N ILE A 307 18.32 9.80 -11.21
CA ILE A 307 19.45 9.27 -10.40
C ILE A 307 19.14 8.27 -9.25
N GLU A 308 19.48 6.98 -9.43
CA GLU A 308 20.66 6.34 -8.79
C GLU A 308 20.84 4.85 -9.20
N ASN A 309 22.02 4.27 -8.93
CA ASN A 309 22.45 2.97 -9.50
C ASN A 309 23.63 2.31 -8.72
N ASN A 310 23.62 0.96 -8.58
CA ASN A 310 24.66 0.08 -7.99
C ASN A 310 24.86 0.15 -6.44
N ASP A 311 25.34 -0.88 -5.71
CA ASP A 311 25.83 -2.26 -5.98
C ASP A 311 25.59 -3.16 -4.70
N LEU A 312 26.17 -4.31 -4.30
CA LEU A 312 27.17 -5.39 -4.66
C LEU A 312 26.74 -6.62 -3.77
N LYS A 313 27.12 -7.92 -3.86
CA LYS A 313 27.91 -8.85 -4.72
C LYS A 313 27.52 -10.31 -4.29
N TYR A 314 28.16 -11.35 -4.88
CA TYR A 314 28.21 -12.79 -4.49
C TYR A 314 26.96 -13.63 -4.87
N MET A 315 27.00 -14.49 -5.91
CA MET A 315 27.65 -15.83 -6.09
C MET A 315 26.74 -16.99 -5.61
N ARG A 316 26.24 -17.88 -6.49
CA ARG A 316 26.88 -19.04 -7.21
C ARG A 316 27.05 -20.27 -6.27
N ASP A 317 26.79 -21.53 -6.67
CA ASP A 317 26.53 -22.16 -7.99
C ASP A 317 25.57 -23.40 -7.90
N ASP A 318 25.23 -23.97 -9.08
CA ASP A 318 24.81 -25.36 -9.39
C ASP A 318 23.38 -25.95 -9.16
N TYR A 319 23.06 -26.86 -10.11
CA TYR A 319 21.88 -27.65 -10.52
C TYR A 319 21.11 -28.45 -9.42
N ASP A 320 19.88 -28.99 -9.57
CA ASP A 320 19.12 -29.40 -10.78
C ASP A 320 17.57 -29.56 -10.59
N LEU A 321 16.85 -29.85 -11.70
CA LEU A 321 15.57 -30.58 -11.91
C LEU A 321 14.25 -30.30 -11.13
N SER A 322 14.24 -29.62 -9.98
CA SER A 322 13.11 -29.63 -9.01
C SER A 322 11.85 -28.75 -9.30
N ILE A 323 11.54 -28.42 -10.57
CA ILE A 323 10.49 -27.41 -10.90
C ILE A 323 9.08 -27.76 -10.38
N TYR A 324 8.68 -29.03 -10.39
CA TYR A 324 7.34 -29.43 -9.91
C TYR A 324 7.19 -29.30 -8.38
N ASP A 325 8.27 -29.43 -7.62
CA ASP A 325 8.26 -29.33 -6.15
C ASP A 325 8.18 -27.89 -5.64
N ASN A 326 8.31 -26.89 -6.53
CA ASN A 326 8.05 -25.51 -6.16
C ASN A 326 6.57 -25.14 -6.30
N PHE A 327 5.79 -25.80 -7.18
CA PHE A 327 4.33 -25.57 -7.25
C PHE A 327 3.59 -26.05 -5.99
N SER A 328 4.08 -27.07 -5.29
CA SER A 328 3.55 -27.47 -3.98
C SER A 328 3.92 -26.50 -2.84
N LYS A 329 4.85 -25.57 -3.08
CA LYS A 329 5.26 -24.52 -2.13
C LYS A 329 4.58 -23.17 -2.37
N ILE A 330 3.85 -22.99 -3.48
CA ILE A 330 3.03 -21.79 -3.72
C ILE A 330 1.77 -21.86 -2.87
N MET A 331 1.93 -21.60 -1.57
CA MET A 331 0.82 -21.18 -0.72
C MET A 331 0.48 -19.73 -1.04
N ILE A 332 -0.81 -19.46 -1.21
CA ILE A 332 -1.30 -18.09 -1.32
C ILE A 332 -1.79 -17.67 0.07
N ASP A 333 -1.16 -16.63 0.61
CA ASP A 333 -1.45 -16.08 1.93
C ASP A 333 -2.88 -15.53 2.02
N ASP A 334 -3.44 -15.49 3.23
CA ASP A 334 -4.84 -15.14 3.53
C ASP A 334 -5.20 -13.65 3.35
N ASN A 335 -4.33 -12.92 2.65
CA ASN A 335 -4.42 -11.49 2.39
C ASN A 335 -4.41 -11.11 0.90
N SER A 336 -3.91 -11.97 -0.01
CA SER A 336 -3.67 -11.60 -1.43
C SER A 336 -4.82 -11.95 -2.40
N SER A 337 -6.05 -11.58 -2.02
CA SER A 337 -7.23 -11.63 -2.90
C SER A 337 -7.19 -10.55 -3.99
N LEU A 338 -6.34 -10.74 -5.00
CA LEU A 338 -6.09 -9.87 -6.16
C LEU A 338 -7.31 -9.58 -7.10
N ASN A 339 -8.55 -9.77 -6.63
CA ASN A 339 -9.77 -9.73 -7.47
C ASN A 339 -11.05 -9.18 -6.80
N THR A 340 -11.03 -8.69 -5.55
CA THR A 340 -12.24 -8.11 -4.91
C THR A 340 -12.87 -7.00 -5.77
N PHE A 341 -12.01 -6.15 -6.32
CA PHE A 341 -12.37 -4.95 -7.09
C PHE A 341 -13.26 -5.21 -8.31
N ASP A 342 -13.19 -6.38 -8.95
CA ASP A 342 -14.02 -6.67 -10.13
C ASP A 342 -15.47 -7.04 -9.78
N TYR A 343 -15.74 -7.53 -8.56
CA TYR A 343 -17.11 -7.74 -8.07
C TYR A 343 -17.71 -6.45 -7.51
N VAL A 344 -16.93 -5.73 -6.69
CA VAL A 344 -17.22 -4.38 -6.18
C VAL A 344 -17.72 -3.46 -7.31
N LYS A 345 -17.00 -3.42 -8.43
CA LYS A 345 -17.28 -2.53 -9.56
C LYS A 345 -18.53 -2.88 -10.35
N ASN A 346 -19.04 -4.10 -10.21
CA ASN A 346 -20.22 -4.61 -10.93
C ASN A 346 -21.54 -4.48 -10.13
N LYS A 347 -21.54 -3.85 -8.94
CA LYS A 347 -22.72 -3.57 -8.09
C LYS A 347 -23.54 -4.77 -7.59
N LEU A 348 -23.30 -5.99 -8.09
CA LEU A 348 -24.04 -7.22 -7.79
C LEU A 348 -24.07 -7.68 -6.32
N LEU A 349 -23.21 -7.13 -5.45
CA LEU A 349 -23.12 -7.44 -4.02
C LEU A 349 -23.35 -6.20 -3.12
N ILE A 350 -23.95 -5.14 -3.66
CA ILE A 350 -24.39 -3.97 -2.89
C ILE A 350 -25.87 -4.10 -2.57
N LEU A 351 -26.20 -4.16 -1.29
CA LEU A 351 -27.55 -4.18 -0.75
C LEU A 351 -28.24 -2.83 -0.98
N ASN A 352 -29.52 -2.83 -1.35
CA ASN A 352 -30.32 -1.62 -1.18
C ASN A 352 -30.76 -1.49 0.28
N LEU A 353 -30.27 -0.45 0.95
CA LEU A 353 -30.53 -0.14 2.36
C LEU A 353 -31.20 1.23 2.57
N THR A 354 -31.38 2.03 1.50
CA THR A 354 -32.05 3.35 1.57
C THR A 354 -33.48 3.26 2.05
N ASP A 355 -34.16 2.15 1.77
CA ASP A 355 -35.59 1.98 2.01
C ASP A 355 -35.89 1.48 3.45
N LEU A 356 -34.90 1.54 4.35
CA LEU A 356 -34.93 0.95 5.69
C LEU A 356 -34.44 1.88 6.81
N THR A 357 -34.24 3.18 6.54
CA THR A 357 -33.61 4.16 7.47
C THR A 357 -34.13 4.14 8.90
N ASP A 358 -35.41 3.81 9.06
CA ASP A 358 -36.13 3.93 10.32
C ASP A 358 -36.09 2.64 11.15
N ASN A 359 -35.55 1.54 10.62
CA ASN A 359 -35.44 0.25 11.31
C ASN A 359 -34.01 -0.30 11.31
N VAL A 360 -33.24 0.13 12.32
CA VAL A 360 -31.84 -0.23 12.53
C VAL A 360 -31.63 -1.75 12.65
N GLU A 361 -32.54 -2.47 13.30
CA GLU A 361 -32.43 -3.93 13.47
C GLU A 361 -32.47 -4.65 12.11
N LYS A 362 -33.41 -4.29 11.22
CA LYS A 362 -33.50 -4.86 9.86
C LYS A 362 -32.29 -4.54 8.99
N ILE A 363 -31.60 -3.42 9.24
CA ILE A 363 -30.33 -3.09 8.55
C ILE A 363 -29.20 -3.98 9.08
N VAL A 364 -29.09 -4.12 10.41
CA VAL A 364 -28.10 -4.99 11.05
C VAL A 364 -28.26 -6.44 10.59
N ASP A 365 -29.49 -6.96 10.58
CA ASP A 365 -29.76 -8.34 10.12
C ASP A 365 -29.40 -8.54 8.65
N LYS A 366 -29.81 -7.64 7.75
CA LYS A 366 -29.40 -7.72 6.33
C LYS A 366 -27.88 -7.70 6.15
N LEU A 367 -27.14 -6.94 6.97
CA LEU A 367 -25.68 -6.90 6.91
C LEU A 367 -25.04 -8.20 7.45
N ILE A 368 -25.63 -8.80 8.48
CA ILE A 368 -25.19 -10.09 9.04
C ILE A 368 -25.47 -11.23 8.07
N ASP A 369 -26.69 -11.33 7.55
CA ASP A 369 -27.09 -12.37 6.59
C ASP A 369 -26.24 -12.29 5.32
N HIS A 370 -25.97 -11.07 4.83
CA HIS A 370 -25.10 -10.85 3.67
C HIS A 370 -23.64 -11.25 3.96
N LEU A 371 -23.12 -10.95 5.14
CA LEU A 371 -21.77 -11.36 5.57
C LEU A 371 -21.65 -12.89 5.68
N ILE A 372 -22.64 -13.56 6.26
CA ILE A 372 -22.69 -15.03 6.33
C ILE A 372 -22.76 -15.60 4.91
N ARG A 373 -23.63 -15.07 4.05
CA ARG A 373 -23.75 -15.48 2.65
C ARG A 373 -22.44 -15.34 1.86
N ILE A 374 -21.73 -14.23 2.02
CA ILE A 374 -20.41 -14.01 1.41
C ILE A 374 -19.40 -15.10 1.83
N HIS A 375 -19.43 -15.54 3.09
CA HIS A 375 -18.50 -16.55 3.61
C HIS A 375 -18.92 -18.00 3.39
N ASP A 376 -20.18 -18.35 3.62
CA ASP A 376 -20.64 -19.73 3.70
C ASP A 376 -21.52 -20.18 2.53
N GLU A 377 -22.06 -19.28 1.70
CA GLU A 377 -22.51 -19.65 0.34
C GLU A 377 -21.37 -19.51 -0.67
N LEU A 378 -20.70 -18.36 -0.68
CA LEU A 378 -19.79 -17.95 -1.76
C LEU A 378 -18.29 -18.16 -1.44
N CYS A 379 -17.95 -18.56 -0.21
CA CYS A 379 -16.58 -18.81 0.28
C CYS A 379 -15.54 -17.71 -0.01
N TYR A 380 -15.97 -16.45 -0.03
CA TYR A 380 -15.07 -15.29 -0.08
C TYR A 380 -14.27 -15.20 1.22
N ILE A 381 -12.99 -14.82 1.11
CA ILE A 381 -12.08 -14.76 2.25
C ILE A 381 -12.29 -13.48 3.09
N PRO A 382 -11.80 -13.41 4.35
CA PRO A 382 -12.07 -12.30 5.27
C PRO A 382 -11.75 -10.89 4.77
N THR A 383 -10.72 -10.74 3.92
CA THR A 383 -10.38 -9.44 3.29
C THR A 383 -11.45 -9.01 2.29
N GLU A 384 -11.88 -9.91 1.41
CA GLU A 384 -12.92 -9.62 0.42
C GLU A 384 -14.27 -9.28 1.10
N ALA A 385 -14.63 -10.02 2.15
CA ALA A 385 -15.84 -9.77 2.92
C ALA A 385 -15.80 -8.45 3.71
N LYS A 386 -14.64 -8.09 4.29
CA LYS A 386 -14.42 -6.76 4.90
C LYS A 386 -14.76 -5.66 3.91
N GLU A 387 -14.20 -5.70 2.70
CA GLU A 387 -14.38 -4.66 1.69
C GLU A 387 -15.86 -4.52 1.28
N ILE A 388 -16.54 -5.64 1.03
CA ILE A 388 -17.96 -5.65 0.62
C ILE A 388 -18.85 -5.08 1.74
N ILE A 389 -18.68 -5.51 2.99
CA ILE A 389 -19.48 -4.99 4.11
C ILE A 389 -19.16 -3.53 4.42
N ASN A 390 -17.89 -3.13 4.36
CA ASN A 390 -17.49 -1.73 4.53
C ASN A 390 -18.14 -0.83 3.47
N GLN A 391 -18.17 -1.22 2.19
CA GLN A 391 -18.84 -0.45 1.14
C GLN A 391 -20.37 -0.39 1.33
N ASN A 392 -21.00 -1.50 1.73
CA ASN A 392 -22.42 -1.52 2.05
C ASN A 392 -22.77 -0.53 3.18
N ILE A 393 -21.89 -0.39 4.17
CA ILE A 393 -22.02 0.57 5.28
C ILE A 393 -21.68 2.00 4.86
N GLN A 394 -20.65 2.22 4.03
CA GLN A 394 -20.26 3.54 3.52
C GLN A 394 -21.31 4.18 2.60
N ASN A 395 -22.21 3.38 1.99
CA ASN A 395 -23.36 3.88 1.24
C ASN A 395 -24.52 4.39 2.14
N ILE A 396 -24.43 4.17 3.47
CA ILE A 396 -25.36 4.68 4.49
C ILE A 396 -24.83 6.00 5.04
N ASP A 397 -25.69 6.94 5.41
CA ASP A 397 -25.27 8.21 6.02
C ASP A 397 -24.58 8.04 7.39
N LYS A 398 -23.74 9.01 7.76
CA LYS A 398 -22.92 8.95 8.98
C LYS A 398 -23.75 8.90 10.28
N PHE A 399 -24.97 9.44 10.29
CA PHE A 399 -25.83 9.46 11.48
C PHE A 399 -26.52 8.10 11.70
N LEU A 400 -27.00 7.46 10.63
CA LEU A 400 -27.53 6.10 10.69
C LEU A 400 -26.42 5.06 10.94
N GLN A 401 -25.19 5.28 10.44
CA GLN A 401 -24.01 4.50 10.85
C GLN A 401 -23.77 4.56 12.38
N ILE A 402 -23.89 5.75 13.00
CA ILE A 402 -23.79 5.90 14.47
C ILE A 402 -24.94 5.16 15.17
N LYS A 403 -26.19 5.34 14.70
CA LYS A 403 -27.36 4.60 15.24
C LYS A 403 -27.17 3.08 15.21
N ILE A 404 -26.61 2.53 14.13
CA ILE A 404 -26.30 1.09 14.00
C ILE A 404 -25.33 0.64 15.09
N PHE A 405 -24.28 1.42 15.36
CA PHE A 405 -23.28 1.09 16.38
C PHE A 405 -23.84 1.22 17.81
N ASP A 406 -24.57 2.29 18.11
CA ASP A 406 -25.28 2.49 19.38
C ASP A 406 -26.29 1.36 19.67
N TRP A 407 -27.06 0.97 18.66
CA TRP A 407 -28.03 -0.11 18.76
C TRP A 407 -27.33 -1.45 19.01
N LEU A 408 -26.21 -1.73 18.34
CA LEU A 408 -25.39 -2.92 18.60
C LEU A 408 -24.80 -2.94 20.02
N ILE A 409 -24.40 -1.80 20.59
CA ILE A 409 -23.95 -1.71 21.99
C ILE A 409 -25.07 -2.10 22.96
N ARG A 410 -26.31 -1.66 22.71
CA ARG A 410 -27.47 -1.93 23.57
C ARG A 410 -27.97 -3.38 23.41
N ASN A 411 -27.94 -3.93 22.20
CA ASN A 411 -28.50 -5.25 21.88
C ASN A 411 -27.44 -6.38 21.91
N GLN A 412 -26.76 -6.53 23.06
CA GLN A 412 -25.71 -7.54 23.25
C GLN A 412 -26.21 -8.88 23.84
N THR A 413 -27.48 -9.21 23.61
CA THR A 413 -28.16 -10.44 24.05
C THR A 413 -28.02 -11.60 23.06
N SER A 414 -28.02 -11.33 21.75
CA SER A 414 -27.94 -12.35 20.71
C SER A 414 -26.53 -12.51 20.13
N SER A 415 -26.12 -13.75 19.92
CA SER A 415 -24.80 -14.16 19.40
C SER A 415 -24.47 -13.50 18.06
N LYS A 416 -25.47 -13.30 17.18
CA LYS A 416 -25.31 -12.60 15.89
C LYS A 416 -24.90 -11.13 16.07
N TYR A 417 -25.53 -10.40 16.99
CA TYR A 417 -25.24 -8.99 17.26
C TYR A 417 -23.91 -8.80 18.02
N ILE A 418 -23.59 -9.72 18.94
CA ILE A 418 -22.29 -9.78 19.63
C ILE A 418 -21.17 -10.03 18.60
N PHE A 419 -21.35 -11.01 17.71
CA PHE A 419 -20.41 -11.30 16.62
C PHE A 419 -20.22 -10.09 15.70
N PHE A 420 -21.30 -9.50 15.20
CA PHE A 420 -21.21 -8.43 14.21
C PHE A 420 -20.51 -7.19 14.77
N ARG A 421 -20.78 -6.84 16.03
CA ARG A 421 -20.01 -5.81 16.76
C ARG A 421 -18.52 -6.17 16.86
N GLY A 422 -18.19 -7.44 17.12
CA GLY A 422 -16.80 -7.95 17.09
C GLY A 422 -16.15 -7.85 15.70
N PHE A 423 -16.90 -8.12 14.63
CA PHE A 423 -16.45 -8.00 13.24
C PHE A 423 -16.16 -6.54 12.87
N LEU A 424 -16.96 -5.58 13.32
CA LEU A 424 -16.70 -4.16 13.10
C LEU A 424 -15.40 -3.72 13.81
N TYR A 425 -15.16 -4.14 15.06
CA TYR A 425 -13.89 -3.89 15.76
C TYR A 425 -12.68 -4.61 15.12
N TYR A 426 -12.84 -5.86 14.67
CA TYR A 426 -11.75 -6.62 14.01
C TYR A 426 -11.26 -5.94 12.73
N ASN A 427 -12.18 -5.29 12.00
CA ASN A 427 -11.89 -4.72 10.70
C ASN A 427 -11.63 -3.21 10.72
N GLY A 428 -12.15 -2.46 11.70
CA GLY A 428 -12.18 -0.99 11.68
C GLY A 428 -13.17 -0.47 10.63
N ILE A 429 -14.47 -0.59 10.92
CA ILE A 429 -15.58 -0.19 10.02
C ILE A 429 -16.57 0.66 10.84
N ILE A 430 -17.23 1.64 10.22
CA ILE A 430 -17.96 2.76 10.87
C ILE A 430 -16.94 3.72 11.53
N ILE A 431 -17.26 4.34 12.67
CA ILE A 431 -16.45 5.35 13.37
C ILE A 431 -15.44 4.76 14.36
N ILE A 432 -15.15 3.46 14.29
CA ILE A 432 -14.31 2.77 15.27
C ILE A 432 -12.96 2.32 14.69
N ASN A 433 -11.92 2.58 15.47
CA ASN A 433 -10.58 2.06 15.24
C ASN A 433 -10.55 0.53 15.37
N LYS A 434 -9.60 -0.10 14.66
CA LYS A 434 -9.36 -1.54 14.74
C LYS A 434 -8.92 -1.93 16.15
N ASP A 435 -9.59 -2.91 16.73
CA ASP A 435 -9.34 -3.39 18.10
C ASP A 435 -9.46 -4.92 18.16
N GLU A 436 -8.32 -5.60 18.08
CA GLU A 436 -8.28 -7.07 18.07
C GLU A 436 -8.64 -7.67 19.43
N ASP A 437 -8.33 -7.02 20.56
CA ASP A 437 -8.66 -7.52 21.90
C ASP A 437 -10.15 -7.45 22.20
N LYS A 438 -10.83 -6.34 21.84
CA LYS A 438 -12.29 -6.25 21.90
C LYS A 438 -12.94 -7.24 20.94
N ALA A 439 -12.39 -7.42 19.74
CA ALA A 439 -12.89 -8.42 18.79
C ALA A 439 -12.77 -9.86 19.34
N ILE A 440 -11.60 -10.27 19.86
CA ILE A 440 -11.39 -11.58 20.49
C ILE A 440 -12.39 -11.80 21.62
N ARG A 441 -12.60 -10.82 22.51
CA ARG A 441 -13.57 -10.91 23.62
C ARG A 441 -15.01 -11.09 23.12
N LEU A 442 -15.42 -10.34 22.10
CA LEU A 442 -16.77 -10.42 21.53
C LEU A 442 -17.00 -11.73 20.77
N PHE A 443 -16.05 -12.15 19.93
CA PHE A 443 -16.11 -13.46 19.27
C PHE A 443 -16.08 -14.62 20.28
N SER A 444 -15.32 -14.50 21.37
CA SER A 444 -15.30 -15.47 22.48
C SER A 444 -16.65 -15.55 23.21
N LYS A 445 -17.39 -14.43 23.32
CA LYS A 445 -18.75 -14.43 23.87
C LYS A 445 -19.72 -15.11 22.90
N ALA A 446 -19.76 -14.69 21.63
CA ALA A 446 -20.68 -15.23 20.61
C ALA A 446 -20.44 -16.73 20.30
N SER A 447 -19.19 -17.20 20.40
CA SER A 447 -18.82 -18.59 20.12
C SER A 447 -19.34 -19.61 21.14
N LYS A 448 -19.80 -19.16 22.32
CA LYS A 448 -20.39 -20.03 23.35
C LYS A 448 -21.71 -20.65 22.89
N ASP A 449 -22.47 -19.91 22.08
CA ASP A 449 -23.79 -20.32 21.59
C ASP A 449 -23.67 -21.09 20.25
N ASN A 450 -22.51 -21.74 20.02
CA ASN A 450 -22.13 -22.42 18.78
C ASN A 450 -22.19 -21.58 17.48
N TYR A 451 -22.15 -20.25 17.58
CA TYR A 451 -22.27 -19.36 16.43
C TYR A 451 -21.09 -19.53 15.43
N PRO A 452 -21.29 -20.10 14.22
CA PRO A 452 -20.19 -20.72 13.46
C PRO A 452 -19.16 -19.69 12.98
N ILE A 453 -19.63 -18.55 12.47
CA ILE A 453 -18.77 -17.50 11.94
C ILE A 453 -17.93 -16.82 13.05
N ALA A 454 -18.42 -16.74 14.29
CA ALA A 454 -17.61 -16.25 15.42
C ALA A 454 -16.47 -17.23 15.75
N GLN A 455 -16.74 -18.54 15.71
CA GLN A 455 -15.73 -19.57 15.90
C GLN A 455 -14.67 -19.51 14.80
N PHE A 456 -15.07 -19.32 13.54
CA PHE A 456 -14.11 -19.10 12.44
C PHE A 456 -13.20 -17.88 12.68
N TYR A 457 -13.76 -16.73 13.08
CA TYR A 457 -12.98 -15.52 13.34
C TYR A 457 -12.06 -15.65 14.57
N LEU A 458 -12.43 -16.42 15.60
CA LEU A 458 -11.48 -16.84 16.65
C LEU A 458 -10.32 -17.65 16.08
N GLY A 459 -10.61 -18.62 15.19
CA GLY A 459 -9.59 -19.41 14.52
C GLY A 459 -8.54 -18.56 13.79
N LYS A 460 -8.97 -17.47 13.13
CA LYS A 460 -8.06 -16.52 12.46
C LYS A 460 -7.27 -15.61 13.41
N LEU A 461 -7.78 -15.36 14.62
CA LEU A 461 -7.14 -14.47 15.61
C LEU A 461 -6.15 -15.17 16.55
N TYR A 462 -6.29 -16.49 16.79
CA TYR A 462 -5.35 -17.23 17.63
C TYR A 462 -4.04 -17.55 16.90
N LYS A 463 -2.94 -16.95 17.37
CA LYS A 463 -1.56 -17.23 16.93
C LYS A 463 -1.06 -18.64 17.32
N ASP A 464 -1.78 -19.30 18.23
CA ASP A 464 -1.56 -20.69 18.64
C ASP A 464 -2.25 -21.62 17.64
N SER A 465 -1.48 -22.38 16.87
CA SER A 465 -2.00 -23.20 15.76
C SER A 465 -2.96 -24.30 16.22
N LYS A 466 -2.80 -24.85 17.43
CA LYS A 466 -3.73 -25.85 17.99
C LYS A 466 -5.06 -25.22 18.35
N LYS A 467 -5.06 -24.00 18.90
CA LYS A 467 -6.29 -23.23 19.16
C LYS A 467 -6.95 -22.77 17.86
N ALA A 468 -6.18 -22.36 16.86
CA ALA A 468 -6.70 -22.03 15.54
C ALA A 468 -7.43 -23.24 14.91
N PHE A 469 -6.76 -24.40 14.87
CA PHE A 469 -7.33 -25.66 14.40
C PHE A 469 -8.61 -26.04 15.15
N TYR A 470 -8.61 -26.01 16.48
CA TYR A 470 -9.78 -26.32 17.31
C TYR A 470 -11.00 -25.44 16.95
N TRP A 471 -10.80 -24.14 16.76
CA TRP A 471 -11.88 -23.21 16.43
C TRP A 471 -12.36 -23.32 14.98
N TYR A 472 -11.46 -23.60 14.03
CA TYR A 472 -11.86 -23.98 12.66
C TYR A 472 -12.64 -25.30 12.65
N GLN A 473 -12.24 -26.28 13.47
CA GLN A 473 -12.96 -27.55 13.61
C GLN A 473 -14.38 -27.32 14.13
N LYS A 474 -14.55 -26.58 15.25
CA LYS A 474 -15.87 -26.27 15.80
C LYS A 474 -16.75 -25.49 14.82
N SER A 475 -16.18 -24.51 14.12
CA SER A 475 -16.89 -23.73 13.11
C SER A 475 -17.36 -24.58 11.92
N ALA A 476 -16.54 -25.52 11.45
CA ALA A 476 -16.88 -26.43 10.36
C ALA A 476 -17.90 -27.51 10.79
N GLU A 477 -17.82 -28.02 12.02
CA GLU A 477 -18.81 -28.91 12.64
C GLU A 477 -20.18 -28.22 12.76
N ASN A 478 -20.19 -26.94 13.14
CA ASN A 478 -21.38 -26.10 13.16
C ASN A 478 -21.76 -25.52 11.77
N GLY A 479 -21.18 -26.03 10.68
CA GLY A 479 -21.67 -25.83 9.31
C GLY A 479 -20.98 -24.77 8.45
N SER A 480 -19.97 -24.03 8.95
CA SER A 480 -19.27 -23.04 8.12
C SER A 480 -18.46 -23.72 6.99
N LYS A 481 -18.77 -23.35 5.74
CA LYS A 481 -18.02 -23.80 4.55
C LYS A 481 -16.67 -23.11 4.45
N LEU A 482 -16.55 -21.87 4.91
CA LEU A 482 -15.26 -21.20 4.99
C LEU A 482 -14.31 -21.91 5.96
N ALA A 483 -14.81 -22.31 7.14
CA ALA A 483 -14.01 -23.07 8.10
C ALA A 483 -13.56 -24.44 7.55
N GLN A 484 -14.39 -25.11 6.72
CA GLN A 484 -13.98 -26.33 6.01
C GLN A 484 -12.78 -26.11 5.08
N PHE A 485 -12.72 -24.98 4.36
CA PHE A 485 -11.53 -24.61 3.56
C PHE A 485 -10.28 -24.40 4.43
N TYR A 486 -10.42 -23.73 5.58
CA TYR A 486 -9.30 -23.52 6.52
C TYR A 486 -8.83 -24.81 7.21
N LEU A 487 -9.72 -25.77 7.48
CA LEU A 487 -9.33 -27.12 7.88
C LEU A 487 -8.50 -27.83 6.80
N GLY A 488 -8.84 -27.64 5.53
CA GLY A 488 -8.02 -28.11 4.40
C GLY A 488 -6.57 -27.59 4.50
N LYS A 489 -6.41 -26.28 4.69
CA LYS A 489 -5.09 -25.65 4.91
C LYS A 489 -4.39 -26.18 6.18
N CYS A 490 -5.12 -26.46 7.25
CA CYS A 490 -4.54 -27.03 8.46
C CYS A 490 -3.97 -28.44 8.25
N TYR A 491 -4.73 -29.33 7.60
CA TYR A 491 -4.28 -30.69 7.31
C TYR A 491 -3.19 -30.74 6.23
N GLU A 492 -3.19 -29.83 5.24
CA GLU A 492 -2.12 -29.74 4.23
C GLU A 492 -0.79 -29.32 4.88
N ASN A 493 -0.83 -28.48 5.91
CA ASN A 493 0.37 -27.86 6.48
C ASN A 493 0.86 -28.50 7.79
N GLY A 494 0.02 -29.26 8.48
CA GLY A 494 0.27 -29.67 9.88
C GLY A 494 0.04 -28.53 10.89
N ASN A 495 -0.79 -27.54 10.53
CA ASN A 495 -1.03 -26.38 11.40
C ASN A 495 -2.01 -26.74 12.52
N GLY A 496 -1.45 -27.14 13.67
CA GLY A 496 -2.20 -27.47 14.89
C GLY A 496 -2.67 -28.92 15.00
N ILE A 497 -2.47 -29.70 13.94
CA ILE A 497 -2.84 -31.11 13.80
C ILE A 497 -1.72 -31.83 13.02
N GLU A 498 -1.69 -33.16 13.03
CA GLU A 498 -0.80 -33.91 12.15
C GLU A 498 -1.14 -33.67 10.66
N LYS A 499 -0.11 -33.61 9.80
CA LYS A 499 -0.27 -33.36 8.36
C LYS A 499 -0.93 -34.57 7.68
N ASP A 500 -2.06 -34.34 7.03
CA ASP A 500 -2.84 -35.35 6.33
C ASP A 500 -3.32 -34.79 4.98
N ASN A 501 -2.56 -35.07 3.92
CA ASN A 501 -2.89 -34.57 2.59
C ASN A 501 -4.25 -35.11 2.08
N PHE A 502 -4.67 -36.32 2.49
CA PHE A 502 -5.94 -36.92 2.05
C PHE A 502 -7.15 -36.22 2.68
N LYS A 503 -7.08 -35.94 4.00
CA LYS A 503 -8.07 -35.07 4.67
C LYS A 503 -8.06 -33.68 4.05
N ALA A 504 -6.89 -33.09 3.77
CA ALA A 504 -6.81 -31.78 3.12
C ALA A 504 -7.54 -31.75 1.77
N PHE A 505 -7.27 -32.72 0.89
CA PHE A 505 -7.99 -32.91 -0.37
C PHE A 505 -9.50 -33.03 -0.14
N LYS A 506 -9.95 -33.88 0.79
CA LYS A 506 -11.38 -34.08 1.08
C LYS A 506 -12.08 -32.85 1.66
N PHE A 507 -11.36 -31.93 2.31
CA PHE A 507 -11.89 -30.63 2.73
C PHE A 507 -11.97 -29.63 1.56
N TYR A 508 -10.95 -29.57 0.70
CA TYR A 508 -10.98 -28.72 -0.51
C TYR A 508 -12.02 -29.16 -1.54
N GLU A 509 -12.19 -30.47 -1.73
CA GLU A 509 -13.23 -31.07 -2.57
C GLU A 509 -14.63 -30.62 -2.12
N LYS A 510 -14.96 -30.79 -0.82
CA LYS A 510 -16.23 -30.30 -0.23
C LYS A 510 -16.44 -28.79 -0.39
N ALA A 511 -15.42 -28.00 -0.07
CA ALA A 511 -15.52 -26.53 -0.13
C ALA A 511 -15.66 -26.01 -1.57
N SER A 512 -15.14 -26.73 -2.58
CA SER A 512 -15.17 -26.34 -4.00
C SER A 512 -16.58 -26.18 -4.58
N ILE A 513 -17.57 -26.83 -3.97
CA ILE A 513 -19.00 -26.78 -4.35
C ILE A 513 -19.56 -25.34 -4.22
N SER A 514 -18.95 -24.49 -3.40
CA SER A 514 -19.23 -23.03 -3.34
C SER A 514 -18.96 -22.27 -4.64
N GLY A 515 -18.26 -22.88 -5.60
CA GLY A 515 -17.82 -22.23 -6.83
C GLY A 515 -16.62 -21.29 -6.67
N ASN A 516 -16.10 -21.09 -5.46
CA ASN A 516 -15.11 -20.04 -5.22
C ASN A 516 -13.76 -20.28 -5.92
N LYS A 517 -13.30 -19.29 -6.70
CA LYS A 517 -12.02 -19.25 -7.42
C LYS A 517 -10.80 -19.72 -6.61
N VAL A 518 -10.67 -19.35 -5.33
CA VAL A 518 -9.50 -19.70 -4.50
C VAL A 518 -9.57 -21.18 -4.10
N VAL A 519 -10.76 -21.67 -3.74
CA VAL A 519 -10.95 -23.07 -3.37
C VAL A 519 -10.75 -23.99 -4.58
N GLN A 520 -11.28 -23.60 -5.75
CA GLN A 520 -11.08 -24.30 -7.02
C GLN A 520 -9.59 -24.34 -7.43
N PHE A 521 -8.83 -23.26 -7.20
CA PHE A 521 -7.38 -23.27 -7.40
C PHE A 521 -6.67 -24.27 -6.47
N ASN A 522 -7.03 -24.33 -5.18
CA ASN A 522 -6.41 -25.30 -4.26
C ASN A 522 -6.77 -26.75 -4.64
N LEU A 523 -7.99 -27.02 -5.11
CA LEU A 523 -8.38 -28.32 -5.64
C LEU A 523 -7.62 -28.68 -6.95
N GLY A 524 -7.46 -27.72 -7.86
CA GLY A 524 -6.63 -27.86 -9.06
C GLY A 524 -5.16 -28.13 -8.73
N ARG A 525 -4.60 -27.53 -7.67
CA ARG A 525 -3.26 -27.83 -7.14
C ARG A 525 -3.17 -29.26 -6.59
N CYS A 526 -4.22 -29.77 -5.94
CA CYS A 526 -4.22 -31.15 -5.45
C CYS A 526 -4.04 -32.15 -6.60
N TYR A 527 -4.82 -31.98 -7.67
CA TYR A 527 -4.69 -32.80 -8.90
C TYR A 527 -3.38 -32.55 -9.66
N LEU A 528 -2.81 -31.33 -9.65
CA LEU A 528 -1.52 -31.03 -10.28
C LEU A 528 -0.35 -31.73 -9.59
N CYS A 529 -0.32 -31.62 -8.26
CA CYS A 529 0.84 -31.97 -7.44
C CYS A 529 0.74 -33.37 -6.80
N GLY A 530 -0.45 -33.98 -6.79
CA GLY A 530 -0.70 -35.27 -6.12
C GLY A 530 -0.93 -35.12 -4.61
N ILE A 531 -1.57 -34.02 -4.18
CA ILE A 531 -1.78 -33.72 -2.76
C ILE A 531 -3.06 -34.43 -2.31
N GLY A 532 -2.89 -35.62 -1.71
CA GLY A 532 -4.00 -36.39 -1.13
C GLY A 532 -4.84 -37.18 -2.14
N ILE A 533 -4.46 -37.13 -3.42
CA ILE A 533 -5.04 -37.87 -4.53
C ILE A 533 -3.95 -38.12 -5.58
N GLU A 534 -4.18 -39.05 -6.49
CA GLU A 534 -3.31 -39.27 -7.65
C GLU A 534 -3.26 -38.03 -8.56
N LYS A 535 -2.16 -37.86 -9.30
CA LYS A 535 -1.98 -36.74 -10.23
C LYS A 535 -2.89 -36.90 -11.44
N ASP A 536 -3.69 -35.87 -11.71
CA ASP A 536 -4.61 -35.82 -12.84
C ASP A 536 -4.51 -34.44 -13.51
N TYR A 537 -3.72 -34.38 -14.58
CA TYR A 537 -3.45 -33.11 -15.26
C TYR A 537 -4.69 -32.53 -15.95
N ASP A 538 -5.66 -33.36 -16.35
CA ASP A 538 -6.84 -32.88 -17.07
C ASP A 538 -7.91 -32.37 -16.11
N LYS A 539 -8.17 -33.06 -14.99
CA LYS A 539 -8.96 -32.47 -13.88
C LYS A 539 -8.27 -31.24 -13.30
N SER A 540 -6.94 -31.23 -13.22
CA SER A 540 -6.19 -30.05 -12.76
C SER A 540 -6.46 -28.84 -13.64
N ILE A 541 -6.35 -28.97 -14.96
CA ILE A 541 -6.69 -27.92 -15.93
C ILE A 541 -8.17 -27.53 -15.80
N GLU A 542 -9.11 -28.49 -15.74
CA GLU A 542 -10.55 -28.22 -15.58
C GLU A 542 -10.87 -27.35 -14.35
N TRP A 543 -10.30 -27.69 -13.18
CA TRP A 543 -10.48 -26.90 -11.95
C TRP A 543 -9.77 -25.54 -12.01
N PHE A 544 -8.63 -25.47 -12.68
CA PHE A 544 -7.95 -24.20 -12.93
C PHE A 544 -8.73 -23.30 -13.89
N GLU A 545 -9.38 -23.81 -14.95
CA GLU A 545 -10.23 -23.02 -15.85
C GLU A 545 -11.44 -22.41 -15.15
N LYS A 546 -12.08 -23.14 -14.22
CA LYS A 546 -13.17 -22.62 -13.39
C LYS A 546 -12.73 -21.45 -12.50
N SER A 547 -11.49 -21.47 -12.00
CA SER A 547 -10.89 -20.37 -11.22
C SER A 547 -10.39 -19.20 -12.09
N ALA A 548 -9.78 -19.52 -13.23
CA ALA A 548 -9.21 -18.55 -14.16
C ALA A 548 -10.28 -17.76 -14.93
N SER A 549 -11.41 -18.38 -15.28
CA SER A 549 -12.56 -17.70 -15.89
C SER A 549 -13.18 -16.65 -14.95
N GLN A 550 -13.30 -16.97 -13.65
CA GLN A 550 -13.67 -15.99 -12.61
C GLN A 550 -12.65 -14.85 -12.45
N GLY A 551 -11.41 -15.04 -12.92
CA GLY A 551 -10.41 -13.98 -13.06
C GLY A 551 -9.16 -14.12 -12.22
N TYR A 552 -8.97 -15.25 -11.55
CA TYR A 552 -7.86 -15.41 -10.61
C TYR A 552 -6.52 -15.41 -11.34
N ILE A 553 -5.80 -14.28 -11.26
CA ILE A 553 -4.62 -13.96 -12.09
C ILE A 553 -3.54 -15.04 -11.98
N ILE A 554 -3.30 -15.56 -10.77
CA ILE A 554 -2.31 -16.60 -10.51
C ILE A 554 -2.66 -17.90 -11.26
N THR A 555 -3.94 -18.27 -11.33
CA THR A 555 -4.39 -19.43 -12.12
C THR A 555 -4.42 -19.15 -13.61
N GLN A 556 -4.71 -17.92 -14.05
CA GLN A 556 -4.58 -17.54 -15.45
C GLN A 556 -3.12 -17.66 -15.94
N LEU A 557 -2.14 -17.24 -15.14
CA LEU A 557 -0.71 -17.45 -15.44
C LEU A 557 -0.32 -18.95 -15.40
N LEU A 558 -0.81 -19.70 -14.41
CA LEU A 558 -0.53 -21.13 -14.28
C LEU A 558 -1.10 -21.95 -15.45
N LEU A 559 -2.35 -21.70 -15.86
CA LEU A 559 -2.92 -22.29 -17.08
C LEU A 559 -2.06 -22.00 -18.31
N GLY A 560 -1.53 -20.77 -18.42
CA GLY A 560 -0.55 -20.41 -19.43
C GLY A 560 0.57 -21.45 -19.57
N ILE A 561 1.25 -21.70 -18.44
CA ILE A 561 2.36 -22.65 -18.34
C ILE A 561 1.90 -24.10 -18.59
N LEU A 562 0.70 -24.49 -18.13
CA LEU A 562 0.19 -25.86 -18.28
C LEU A 562 -0.24 -26.20 -19.71
N TYR A 563 -0.95 -25.30 -20.40
CA TYR A 563 -1.28 -25.46 -21.82
C TYR A 563 0.00 -25.58 -22.66
N GLU A 564 1.01 -24.74 -22.38
CA GLU A 564 2.29 -24.79 -23.09
C GLU A 564 3.07 -26.08 -22.82
N LYS A 565 3.26 -26.47 -21.55
CA LYS A 565 4.13 -27.61 -21.20
C LYS A 565 3.47 -28.99 -21.35
N LEU A 566 2.16 -29.11 -21.08
CA LEU A 566 1.46 -30.41 -21.07
C LEU A 566 0.66 -30.67 -22.36
N LYS A 567 0.04 -29.64 -22.94
CA LYS A 567 -0.75 -29.77 -24.19
C LYS A 567 0.00 -29.31 -25.43
N LYS A 568 1.17 -28.66 -25.29
CA LYS A 568 1.92 -27.98 -26.38
C LYS A 568 1.06 -26.94 -27.11
N ASP A 569 0.11 -26.38 -26.39
CA ASP A 569 -0.88 -25.43 -26.87
C ASP A 569 -0.44 -24.00 -26.54
N PHE A 570 0.33 -23.45 -27.48
CA PHE A 570 0.87 -22.09 -27.37
C PHE A 570 -0.21 -21.00 -27.50
N GLU A 571 -1.37 -21.31 -28.06
CA GLU A 571 -2.43 -20.32 -28.30
C GLU A 571 -3.32 -20.14 -27.06
N ASN A 572 -3.74 -21.23 -26.41
CA ASN A 572 -4.40 -21.14 -25.10
C ASN A 572 -3.42 -20.70 -24.01
N SER A 573 -2.14 -21.09 -24.08
CA SER A 573 -1.09 -20.53 -23.22
C SER A 573 -1.07 -19.00 -23.30
N PHE A 574 -0.95 -18.47 -24.53
CA PHE A 574 -0.94 -17.05 -24.79
C PHE A 574 -2.25 -16.37 -24.37
N CYS A 575 -3.41 -16.97 -24.64
CA CYS A 575 -4.71 -16.40 -24.31
C CYS A 575 -4.89 -16.19 -22.80
N TRP A 576 -4.54 -17.20 -21.99
CA TRP A 576 -4.65 -17.11 -20.53
C TRP A 576 -3.66 -16.09 -19.93
N ILE A 577 -2.44 -15.98 -20.48
CA ILE A 577 -1.45 -14.98 -20.05
C ILE A 577 -1.84 -13.56 -20.50
N GLU A 578 -2.37 -13.37 -21.71
CA GLU A 578 -2.89 -12.06 -22.15
C GLU A 578 -4.08 -11.64 -21.27
N ARG A 579 -4.97 -12.56 -20.89
CA ARG A 579 -6.06 -12.32 -19.92
C ARG A 579 -5.51 -11.84 -18.57
N ALA A 580 -4.52 -12.54 -18.01
CA ALA A 580 -3.85 -12.17 -16.77
C ALA A 580 -3.25 -10.75 -16.84
N MET A 581 -2.46 -10.47 -17.88
CA MET A 581 -1.77 -9.20 -18.07
C MET A 581 -2.75 -8.04 -18.38
N LYS A 582 -3.86 -8.31 -19.08
CA LYS A 582 -4.95 -7.34 -19.32
C LYS A 582 -5.67 -7.00 -18.01
N ARG A 583 -5.87 -7.97 -17.11
CA ARG A 583 -6.47 -7.76 -15.77
C ARG A 583 -5.53 -7.00 -14.84
N ALA A 584 -4.26 -7.39 -14.77
CA ALA A 584 -3.19 -6.67 -14.06
C ALA A 584 -3.14 -5.18 -14.44
N ARG A 585 -3.11 -4.89 -15.75
CA ARG A 585 -3.11 -3.52 -16.30
C ARG A 585 -4.40 -2.75 -16.00
N LYS A 586 -5.54 -3.42 -15.88
CA LYS A 586 -6.82 -2.82 -15.48
C LYS A 586 -6.76 -2.34 -14.03
N PHE A 587 -6.21 -3.15 -13.12
CA PHE A 587 -6.05 -2.78 -11.71
C PHE A 587 -5.01 -1.67 -11.50
N LYS A 588 -3.85 -1.71 -12.17
CA LYS A 588 -2.85 -0.60 -12.13
C LYS A 588 -3.39 0.75 -12.65
N LYS A 589 -4.59 0.77 -13.26
CA LYS A 589 -5.23 1.97 -13.85
C LYS A 589 -6.51 2.42 -13.16
N SER A 590 -6.78 1.98 -11.92
CA SER A 590 -7.97 2.38 -11.15
C SER A 590 -7.70 2.58 -9.66
N HIS A 591 -6.60 3.26 -9.32
CA HIS A 591 -6.07 3.47 -7.97
C HIS A 591 -5.83 2.20 -7.15
N LEU A 592 -4.62 1.66 -7.26
CA LEU A 592 -3.78 1.17 -6.13
C LEU A 592 -2.42 0.66 -6.68
N SER A 593 -1.63 1.53 -7.34
CA SER A 593 -0.33 1.08 -7.89
C SER A 593 0.59 0.57 -6.79
N ALA A 594 0.59 1.23 -5.62
CA ALA A 594 1.37 0.82 -4.45
C ALA A 594 1.21 -0.66 -4.09
N HIS A 595 0.02 -1.27 -4.19
CA HIS A 595 -0.11 -2.70 -3.85
C HIS A 595 0.39 -3.62 -4.97
N TYR A 596 0.26 -3.23 -6.25
CA TYR A 596 0.75 -3.99 -7.40
C TYR A 596 2.27 -3.88 -7.57
N ASP A 597 2.84 -2.72 -7.23
CA ASP A 597 4.27 -2.45 -7.26
C ASP A 597 4.95 -3.07 -6.00
N ASN A 598 4.28 -3.09 -4.83
CA ASN A 598 4.72 -3.90 -3.68
C ASN A 598 4.62 -5.41 -3.93
N LEU A 599 3.68 -5.90 -4.75
CA LEU A 599 3.60 -7.33 -5.15
C LEU A 599 4.74 -7.79 -6.08
N LEU A 600 5.75 -6.93 -6.27
CA LEU A 600 7.01 -7.19 -6.97
C LEU A 600 8.25 -6.72 -6.18
N SER A 601 8.06 -6.19 -4.96
CA SER A 601 9.14 -5.68 -4.10
C SER A 601 9.01 -6.02 -2.60
N ALA A 602 7.94 -6.72 -2.20
CA ALA A 602 7.55 -6.86 -0.80
C ALA A 602 7.23 -8.31 -0.34
N GLN A 603 8.02 -9.31 -0.76
CA GLN A 603 8.60 -10.28 0.18
C GLN A 603 9.76 -11.12 -0.38
N LYS A 604 10.46 -11.85 0.51
CA LYS A 604 11.64 -12.68 0.20
C LYS A 604 11.38 -13.83 -0.79
N ASP A 605 10.12 -14.13 -1.10
CA ASP A 605 9.74 -15.20 -2.02
C ASP A 605 9.53 -14.74 -3.48
N ASP A 606 9.32 -13.45 -3.76
CA ASP A 606 9.09 -12.96 -5.14
C ASP A 606 10.31 -13.15 -6.05
N PHE A 607 11.52 -13.15 -5.47
CA PHE A 607 12.76 -13.53 -6.17
C PHE A 607 12.65 -14.92 -6.82
N LYS A 608 11.96 -15.88 -6.17
CA LYS A 608 11.76 -17.24 -6.70
C LYS A 608 10.80 -17.26 -7.88
N LEU A 609 9.83 -16.34 -7.96
CA LEU A 609 8.90 -16.25 -9.09
C LEU A 609 9.58 -15.61 -10.31
N PHE A 610 10.36 -14.56 -10.11
CA PHE A 610 11.17 -13.97 -11.18
C PHE A 610 12.21 -14.99 -11.69
N GLU A 611 12.93 -15.64 -10.78
CA GLU A 611 13.88 -16.70 -11.09
C GLU A 611 13.21 -17.92 -11.76
N LEU A 612 11.97 -18.28 -11.40
CA LEU A 612 11.21 -19.33 -12.08
C LEU A 612 10.91 -18.96 -13.54
N TYR A 613 10.65 -17.67 -13.84
CA TYR A 613 10.52 -17.21 -15.22
C TYR A 613 11.87 -17.18 -15.95
N GLU A 614 12.97 -16.75 -15.32
CA GLU A 614 14.32 -16.83 -15.91
C GLU A 614 14.68 -18.29 -16.26
N ARG A 615 14.62 -19.21 -15.28
CA ARG A 615 14.87 -20.65 -15.47
C ARG A 615 13.93 -21.28 -16.51
N SER A 616 12.68 -20.84 -16.60
CA SER A 616 11.76 -21.30 -17.64
C SER A 616 12.11 -20.75 -19.02
N ALA A 617 12.58 -19.50 -19.13
CA ALA A 617 13.03 -18.90 -20.38
C ALA A 617 14.36 -19.53 -20.87
N GLU A 618 15.27 -19.90 -19.96
CA GLU A 618 16.47 -20.69 -20.25
C GLU A 618 16.11 -22.06 -20.87
N GLN A 619 15.07 -22.71 -20.34
CA GLN A 619 14.47 -23.93 -20.89
C GLN A 619 13.67 -23.72 -22.19
N GLY A 620 13.57 -22.48 -22.68
CA GLY A 620 12.88 -22.14 -23.93
C GLY A 620 11.36 -21.97 -23.82
N CYS A 621 10.82 -21.80 -22.60
CA CYS A 621 9.40 -21.55 -22.37
C CYS A 621 9.02 -20.14 -22.89
N TYR A 622 8.19 -20.07 -23.92
CA TYR A 622 7.87 -18.85 -24.66
C TYR A 622 6.96 -17.91 -23.87
N SER A 623 6.05 -18.45 -23.05
CA SER A 623 5.31 -17.70 -22.03
C SER A 623 6.23 -16.94 -21.06
N ALA A 624 7.27 -17.60 -20.55
CA ALA A 624 8.22 -16.98 -19.63
C ALA A 624 9.03 -15.86 -20.31
N ILE A 625 9.48 -16.09 -21.56
CA ILE A 625 10.14 -15.07 -22.40
C ILE A 625 9.21 -13.86 -22.64
N TYR A 626 7.92 -14.10 -22.90
CA TYR A 626 6.91 -13.04 -23.06
C TYR A 626 6.69 -12.24 -21.76
N ILE A 627 6.62 -12.92 -20.61
CA ILE A 627 6.45 -12.30 -19.29
C ILE A 627 7.67 -11.45 -18.94
N LEU A 628 8.89 -11.99 -19.03
CA LEU A 628 10.14 -11.25 -18.78
C LEU A 628 10.27 -10.03 -19.69
N GLY A 629 10.04 -10.20 -21.00
CA GLY A 629 10.03 -9.10 -21.96
C GLY A 629 9.03 -7.99 -21.60
N HIS A 630 7.88 -8.34 -21.01
CA HIS A 630 6.95 -7.34 -20.49
C HIS A 630 7.35 -6.72 -19.15
N LEU A 631 8.01 -7.44 -18.25
CA LEU A 631 8.51 -6.89 -16.99
C LEU A 631 9.60 -5.83 -17.26
N TYR A 632 10.59 -6.14 -18.11
CA TYR A 632 11.66 -5.20 -18.46
C TYR A 632 11.16 -3.92 -19.13
N ILE A 633 10.17 -4.02 -20.04
CA ILE A 633 9.56 -2.84 -20.68
C ILE A 633 8.86 -1.90 -19.68
N ASN A 634 8.40 -2.41 -18.54
CA ASN A 634 7.71 -1.61 -17.52
C ASN A 634 8.64 -1.20 -16.36
N GLY A 635 9.96 -1.40 -16.47
CA GLY A 635 10.92 -1.08 -15.40
C GLY A 635 10.78 -1.97 -14.16
N ILE A 636 10.44 -3.24 -14.35
CA ILE A 636 10.19 -4.18 -13.24
C ILE A 636 11.30 -5.24 -13.21
N GLY A 637 11.88 -5.47 -12.04
CA GLY A 637 12.99 -6.43 -11.84
C GLY A 637 14.38 -5.82 -12.03
N PHE A 638 14.58 -4.55 -11.67
CA PHE A 638 15.90 -3.90 -11.77
C PHE A 638 16.94 -4.58 -10.85
N GLY A 639 18.00 -5.10 -11.46
CA GLY A 639 19.08 -5.82 -10.80
C GLY A 639 20.15 -6.27 -11.80
N LYS A 640 21.30 -6.73 -11.30
CA LYS A 640 22.54 -6.86 -12.10
C LYS A 640 22.50 -7.90 -13.23
N LYS A 641 21.52 -8.81 -13.23
CA LYS A 641 21.29 -9.84 -14.27
C LYS A 641 20.77 -9.31 -15.61
N LEU A 642 20.29 -8.07 -15.68
CA LEU A 642 19.51 -7.53 -16.80
C LEU A 642 20.09 -7.78 -18.22
N LYS A 643 21.41 -7.85 -18.36
CA LYS A 643 22.10 -8.17 -19.63
C LYS A 643 22.06 -9.67 -19.99
N GLU A 644 22.15 -10.55 -19.00
CA GLU A 644 22.11 -12.02 -19.16
C GLU A 644 20.71 -12.45 -19.63
N SER A 645 19.67 -11.87 -19.04
CA SER A 645 18.28 -12.20 -19.36
C SER A 645 17.83 -11.63 -20.71
N VAL A 646 18.38 -10.47 -21.16
CA VAL A 646 18.22 -10.01 -22.55
C VAL A 646 18.90 -10.95 -23.55
N HIS A 647 20.06 -11.53 -23.21
CA HIS A 647 20.72 -12.50 -24.08
C HIS A 647 19.86 -13.75 -24.32
N LEU A 648 19.01 -14.15 -23.36
CA LEU A 648 18.00 -15.21 -23.58
C LEU A 648 16.94 -14.79 -24.60
N ILE A 649 16.43 -13.56 -24.52
CA ILE A 649 15.46 -13.01 -25.47
C ILE A 649 16.07 -12.89 -26.87
N GLU A 650 17.31 -12.41 -26.99
CA GLU A 650 18.06 -12.43 -28.26
C GLU A 650 18.23 -13.85 -28.82
N LYS A 651 18.66 -14.80 -27.99
CA LYS A 651 18.88 -16.20 -28.39
C LYS A 651 17.59 -16.87 -28.86
N ALA A 652 16.44 -16.53 -28.26
CA ALA A 652 15.12 -16.96 -28.71
C ALA A 652 14.68 -16.24 -30.01
N ALA A 653 14.94 -14.94 -30.15
CA ALA A 653 14.60 -14.17 -31.35
C ALA A 653 15.40 -14.64 -32.58
N LYS A 654 16.70 -14.88 -32.40
CA LYS A 654 17.64 -15.47 -33.38
C LYS A 654 17.28 -16.91 -33.77
N LYS A 655 16.49 -17.61 -32.94
CA LYS A 655 15.91 -18.95 -33.20
C LYS A 655 14.53 -18.92 -33.88
N GLY A 656 14.02 -17.75 -34.30
CA GLY A 656 12.71 -17.66 -34.96
C GLY A 656 11.50 -17.53 -34.02
N ASN A 657 11.70 -17.22 -32.73
CA ASN A 657 10.55 -17.03 -31.85
C ASN A 657 9.87 -15.67 -32.06
N LYS A 658 8.69 -15.69 -32.68
CA LYS A 658 7.89 -14.51 -33.04
C LYS A 658 7.55 -13.55 -31.88
N TYR A 659 7.58 -14.00 -30.62
CA TYR A 659 7.37 -13.14 -29.45
C TYR A 659 8.67 -12.53 -28.94
N ALA A 660 9.75 -13.31 -28.86
CA ALA A 660 11.08 -12.81 -28.51
C ALA A 660 11.55 -11.72 -29.49
N GLN A 661 11.29 -11.90 -30.79
CA GLN A 661 11.54 -10.90 -31.82
C GLN A 661 10.73 -9.60 -31.59
N LEU A 662 9.45 -9.70 -31.18
CA LEU A 662 8.61 -8.53 -30.83
C LEU A 662 9.17 -7.76 -29.62
N TYR A 663 9.71 -8.45 -28.61
CA TYR A 663 10.33 -7.79 -27.45
C TYR A 663 11.69 -7.19 -27.77
N LEU A 664 12.53 -7.89 -28.54
CA LEU A 664 13.81 -7.37 -29.00
C LEU A 664 13.63 -6.11 -29.87
N ALA A 665 12.61 -6.10 -30.75
CA ALA A 665 12.24 -4.91 -31.50
C ALA A 665 11.89 -3.72 -30.58
N ARG A 666 11.11 -3.96 -29.51
CA ARG A 666 10.76 -2.93 -28.53
C ARG A 666 11.94 -2.44 -27.70
N PHE A 667 12.89 -3.31 -27.36
CA PHE A 667 14.12 -2.90 -26.68
C PHE A 667 14.93 -1.92 -27.53
N TYR A 668 15.09 -2.19 -28.83
CA TYR A 668 15.71 -1.25 -29.78
C TYR A 668 14.89 0.03 -30.01
N GLU A 669 13.55 -0.04 -30.00
CA GLU A 669 12.68 1.13 -30.20
C GLU A 669 12.73 2.10 -29.01
N GLU A 670 12.73 1.55 -27.79
CA GLU A 670 12.77 2.34 -26.56
C GLU A 670 14.18 2.71 -26.12
N GLY A 671 15.22 1.95 -26.49
CA GLY A 671 16.59 2.13 -25.98
C GLY A 671 16.80 1.42 -24.64
N ILE A 672 16.05 0.35 -24.40
CA ILE A 672 16.12 -0.43 -23.17
C ILE A 672 17.24 -1.45 -23.33
N ILE A 673 18.34 -1.24 -22.59
CA ILE A 673 19.52 -2.14 -22.46
C ILE A 673 20.41 -2.18 -23.71
N VAL A 674 19.85 -1.98 -24.90
CA VAL A 674 20.54 -1.76 -26.18
C VAL A 674 20.42 -0.30 -26.62
N GLU A 675 21.33 0.17 -27.47
CA GLU A 675 21.24 1.51 -28.06
C GLU A 675 19.96 1.69 -28.88
N LYS A 676 19.33 2.87 -28.78
CA LYS A 676 18.01 3.18 -29.35
C LYS A 676 18.04 3.24 -30.89
N SER A 677 17.82 2.11 -31.54
CA SER A 677 17.83 1.98 -33.01
C SER A 677 16.45 1.64 -33.58
N ARG A 678 15.76 2.64 -34.13
CA ARG A 678 14.49 2.43 -34.86
C ARG A 678 14.65 1.55 -36.11
N VAL A 679 15.87 1.47 -36.67
CA VAL A 679 16.18 0.62 -37.83
C VAL A 679 16.27 -0.86 -37.42
N GLU A 680 16.93 -1.19 -36.30
CA GLU A 680 16.93 -2.56 -35.77
C GLU A 680 15.55 -2.95 -35.22
N ALA A 681 14.83 -2.02 -34.59
CA ALA A 681 13.44 -2.24 -34.19
C ALA A 681 12.56 -2.65 -35.38
N PHE A 682 12.62 -1.90 -36.48
CA PHE A 682 11.88 -2.23 -37.70
C PHE A 682 12.27 -3.59 -38.31
N LYS A 683 13.56 -3.95 -38.32
CA LYS A 683 14.00 -5.29 -38.77
C LYS A 683 13.41 -6.40 -37.90
N TRP A 684 13.46 -6.27 -36.58
CA TRP A 684 12.92 -7.30 -35.68
C TRP A 684 11.38 -7.35 -35.67
N TYR A 685 10.69 -6.22 -35.84
CA TYR A 685 9.25 -6.20 -36.13
C TYR A 685 8.93 -6.89 -37.47
N LYS A 686 9.76 -6.70 -38.51
CA LYS A 686 9.60 -7.40 -39.79
C LYS A 686 9.69 -8.92 -39.63
N ASN A 687 10.68 -9.41 -38.88
CA ASN A 687 10.82 -10.83 -38.59
C ASN A 687 9.61 -11.36 -37.82
N ALA A 688 9.22 -10.71 -36.71
CA ALA A 688 8.06 -11.10 -35.90
C ALA A 688 6.76 -11.14 -36.72
N ALA A 689 6.56 -10.20 -37.63
CA ALA A 689 5.35 -10.12 -38.43
C ALA A 689 5.30 -11.19 -39.54
N ASN A 690 6.44 -11.49 -40.18
CA ASN A 690 6.60 -12.63 -41.09
C ASN A 690 6.29 -13.95 -40.37
N ASP A 691 6.84 -14.13 -39.17
CA ASP A 691 6.66 -15.33 -38.33
C ASP A 691 5.26 -15.38 -37.67
N GLY A 692 4.31 -14.52 -38.08
CA GLY A 692 2.91 -14.59 -37.69
C GLY A 692 2.59 -13.98 -36.32
N ASN A 693 3.25 -12.89 -35.92
CA ASN A 693 2.90 -12.13 -34.71
C ASN A 693 1.93 -10.97 -35.03
N LYS A 694 0.65 -11.14 -34.66
CA LYS A 694 -0.42 -10.14 -34.85
C LYS A 694 -0.10 -8.72 -34.36
N TYR A 695 0.70 -8.55 -33.30
CA TYR A 695 1.09 -7.22 -32.80
C TYR A 695 2.18 -6.59 -33.67
N ALA A 696 3.19 -7.37 -34.08
CA ALA A 696 4.23 -6.87 -34.99
C ALA A 696 3.66 -6.49 -36.37
N GLN A 697 2.69 -7.27 -36.86
CA GLN A 697 1.96 -6.97 -38.10
C GLN A 697 1.24 -5.61 -38.02
N VAL A 698 0.53 -5.31 -36.92
CA VAL A 698 -0.04 -3.96 -36.70
C VAL A 698 1.03 -2.88 -36.64
N ILE A 699 2.17 -3.14 -36.00
CA ILE A 699 3.24 -2.15 -35.88
C ILE A 699 3.84 -1.83 -37.25
N LEU A 700 4.07 -2.84 -38.12
CA LEU A 700 4.45 -2.59 -39.51
C LEU A 700 3.37 -1.85 -40.30
N GLY A 701 2.09 -2.20 -40.09
CA GLY A 701 0.96 -1.46 -40.64
C GLY A 701 1.06 0.04 -40.34
N LEU A 702 1.33 0.40 -39.07
CA LEU A 702 1.54 1.78 -38.63
C LEU A 702 2.81 2.43 -39.25
N TYR A 703 3.91 1.69 -39.41
CA TYR A 703 5.14 2.18 -40.07
C TYR A 703 4.90 2.56 -41.54
N PHE A 704 4.12 1.75 -42.28
CA PHE A 704 3.76 2.01 -43.67
C PHE A 704 2.62 3.03 -43.83
N GLU A 705 1.64 3.05 -42.90
CA GLU A 705 0.55 4.03 -42.87
C GLU A 705 1.08 5.47 -42.76
N LYS A 706 2.11 5.66 -41.93
CA LYS A 706 2.61 6.99 -41.53
C LYS A 706 3.91 7.42 -42.23
N GLY A 707 4.60 6.51 -42.92
CA GLY A 707 5.90 6.80 -43.55
C GLY A 707 7.00 7.08 -42.52
N GLY A 708 7.31 6.08 -41.69
CA GLY A 708 8.17 6.23 -40.51
C GLY A 708 9.56 6.84 -40.74
N TYR A 709 9.76 8.04 -40.15
CA TYR A 709 11.06 8.63 -39.77
C TYR A 709 12.17 8.62 -40.85
N GLY A 710 11.82 8.79 -42.12
CA GLY A 710 12.78 8.95 -43.22
C GLY A 710 13.40 7.67 -43.77
N PHE A 711 13.24 6.51 -43.10
CA PHE A 711 13.74 5.21 -43.58
C PHE A 711 12.64 4.25 -44.04
N VAL A 712 11.36 4.54 -43.75
CA VAL A 712 10.20 3.86 -44.36
C VAL A 712 9.36 4.88 -45.13
N LYS A 713 9.14 4.64 -46.43
CA LYS A 713 8.19 5.45 -47.24
C LYS A 713 6.75 5.08 -46.90
N LYS A 714 5.84 6.06 -46.96
CA LYS A 714 4.39 5.82 -46.84
C LYS A 714 3.94 4.85 -47.95
N ASP A 715 3.12 3.87 -47.59
CA ASP A 715 2.55 2.87 -48.50
C ASP A 715 1.27 2.30 -47.89
N ILE A 716 0.12 2.91 -48.18
CA ILE A 716 -1.17 2.44 -47.61
C ILE A 716 -1.50 1.01 -48.04
N LYS A 717 -1.06 0.56 -49.22
CA LYS A 717 -1.35 -0.80 -49.71
C LYS A 717 -0.60 -1.86 -48.89
N LYS A 718 0.66 -1.60 -48.51
CA LYS A 718 1.37 -2.43 -47.52
C LYS A 718 0.78 -2.31 -46.12
N ALA A 719 0.27 -1.14 -45.73
CA ALA A 719 -0.39 -0.97 -44.44
C ALA A 719 -1.66 -1.84 -44.32
N VAL A 720 -2.55 -1.78 -45.34
CA VAL A 720 -3.74 -2.64 -45.45
C VAL A 720 -3.35 -4.12 -45.37
N TRP A 721 -2.38 -4.58 -46.18
CA TRP A 721 -1.98 -5.98 -46.21
C TRP A 721 -1.51 -6.51 -44.84
N TRP A 722 -0.70 -5.72 -44.11
CA TRP A 722 -0.25 -6.08 -42.76
C TRP A 722 -1.37 -6.04 -41.73
N TYR A 723 -2.29 -5.08 -41.82
CA TYR A 723 -3.47 -5.03 -40.95
C TYR A 723 -4.44 -6.19 -41.26
N GLU A 724 -4.63 -6.60 -42.52
CA GLU A 724 -5.44 -7.76 -42.91
C GLU A 724 -4.88 -9.05 -42.29
N LYS A 725 -3.57 -9.31 -42.39
CA LYS A 725 -2.94 -10.48 -41.75
C LYS A 725 -3.13 -10.54 -40.23
N SER A 726 -3.20 -9.40 -39.56
CA SER A 726 -3.46 -9.32 -38.11
C SER A 726 -4.95 -9.40 -37.76
N ALA A 727 -5.81 -8.83 -38.61
CA ALA A 727 -7.26 -8.85 -38.47
C ALA A 727 -7.89 -10.22 -38.76
N GLU A 728 -7.24 -11.04 -39.59
CA GLU A 728 -7.52 -12.47 -39.78
C GLU A 728 -7.28 -13.28 -38.50
N GLN A 729 -6.28 -12.93 -37.68
CA GLN A 729 -6.00 -13.51 -36.35
C GLN A 729 -6.85 -12.89 -35.22
N ASP A 730 -8.03 -12.38 -35.58
CA ASP A 730 -9.00 -11.69 -34.73
C ASP A 730 -8.45 -10.59 -33.81
N TYR A 731 -7.36 -9.92 -34.22
CA TYR A 731 -6.84 -8.79 -33.48
C TYR A 731 -7.68 -7.52 -33.71
N ALA A 732 -8.61 -7.27 -32.79
CA ALA A 732 -9.59 -6.19 -32.85
C ALA A 732 -9.03 -4.77 -33.11
N TYR A 733 -7.78 -4.50 -32.73
CA TYR A 733 -7.15 -3.20 -33.06
C TYR A 733 -6.79 -3.10 -34.55
N ALA A 734 -6.27 -4.19 -35.16
CA ALA A 734 -6.02 -4.24 -36.60
C ALA A 734 -7.33 -4.09 -37.40
N GLN A 735 -8.40 -4.72 -36.91
CA GLN A 735 -9.75 -4.60 -37.48
C GLN A 735 -10.22 -3.13 -37.44
N CYS A 736 -9.97 -2.39 -36.36
CA CYS A 736 -10.21 -0.93 -36.36
C CYS A 736 -9.33 -0.13 -37.33
N CYS A 737 -8.05 -0.49 -37.49
CA CYS A 737 -7.17 0.16 -38.48
C CYS A 737 -7.68 -0.04 -39.92
N LEU A 738 -8.13 -1.25 -40.27
CA LEU A 738 -8.78 -1.51 -41.56
C LEU A 738 -10.07 -0.72 -41.73
N GLY A 739 -10.91 -0.69 -40.69
CA GLY A 739 -12.15 0.08 -40.69
C GLY A 739 -11.90 1.56 -41.03
N TYR A 740 -10.84 2.14 -40.43
CA TYR A 740 -10.41 3.51 -40.66
C TYR A 740 -9.83 3.75 -42.07
N LEU A 741 -8.99 2.85 -42.59
CA LEU A 741 -8.44 3.01 -43.95
C LEU A 741 -9.53 2.93 -45.03
N TYR A 742 -10.44 1.95 -44.92
CA TYR A 742 -11.57 1.81 -45.86
C TYR A 742 -12.63 2.93 -45.69
N GLU A 743 -12.76 3.54 -44.50
CA GLU A 743 -13.55 4.77 -44.28
C GLU A 743 -12.96 5.98 -45.02
N LYS A 744 -11.63 6.08 -45.04
CA LYS A 744 -10.88 7.23 -45.56
C LYS A 744 -10.72 7.22 -47.07
N GLY A 745 -10.30 6.09 -47.66
CA GLY A 745 -10.01 6.01 -49.09
C GLY A 745 -8.79 6.84 -49.53
N GLU A 746 -7.78 6.97 -48.68
CA GLU A 746 -6.49 7.56 -49.08
C GLU A 746 -5.63 6.47 -49.75
N GLU A 747 -5.22 6.66 -51.01
CA GLU A 747 -4.40 5.73 -51.81
C GLU A 747 -5.03 4.33 -52.08
N ILE A 748 -6.23 4.07 -51.57
CA ILE A 748 -7.08 2.90 -51.81
C ILE A 748 -8.53 3.36 -52.04
N ASP A 749 -9.35 2.53 -52.69
CA ASP A 749 -10.77 2.85 -52.86
C ASP A 749 -11.51 2.83 -51.52
N ARG A 750 -12.42 3.81 -51.35
CA ARG A 750 -13.26 3.95 -50.17
C ARG A 750 -14.38 2.90 -50.17
N ASP A 751 -14.50 2.12 -49.11
CA ASP A 751 -15.48 1.03 -49.02
C ASP A 751 -16.23 1.08 -47.68
N SER A 752 -17.42 1.69 -47.69
CA SER A 752 -18.31 1.74 -46.52
C SER A 752 -18.68 0.36 -45.97
N ARG A 753 -18.79 -0.67 -46.84
CA ARG A 753 -19.21 -2.02 -46.42
C ARG A 753 -18.09 -2.70 -45.64
N LYS A 754 -16.84 -2.63 -46.14
CA LYS A 754 -15.65 -3.09 -45.41
C LYS A 754 -15.40 -2.28 -44.14
N ALA A 755 -15.59 -0.95 -44.17
CA ALA A 755 -15.44 -0.11 -42.99
C ALA A 755 -16.40 -0.54 -41.86
N ILE A 756 -17.69 -0.69 -42.18
CA ILE A 756 -18.71 -1.19 -41.24
C ILE A 756 -18.39 -2.61 -40.77
N TYR A 757 -18.00 -3.51 -41.68
CA TYR A 757 -17.67 -4.91 -41.36
C TYR A 757 -16.52 -5.00 -40.34
N TRP A 758 -15.40 -4.34 -40.63
CA TRP A 758 -14.21 -4.43 -39.78
C TRP A 758 -14.39 -3.72 -38.43
N TYR A 759 -15.09 -2.58 -38.38
CA TYR A 759 -15.45 -1.97 -37.10
C TYR A 759 -16.41 -2.84 -36.28
N LYS A 760 -17.37 -3.55 -36.90
CA LYS A 760 -18.23 -4.51 -36.16
C LYS A 760 -17.41 -5.68 -35.61
N LYS A 761 -16.57 -6.31 -36.43
CA LYS A 761 -15.73 -7.45 -36.00
C LYS A 761 -14.79 -7.04 -34.85
N ALA A 762 -14.24 -5.83 -34.89
CA ALA A 762 -13.46 -5.27 -33.78
C ALA A 762 -14.28 -5.11 -32.48
N ALA A 763 -15.55 -4.71 -32.59
CA ALA A 763 -16.45 -4.52 -31.46
C ALA A 763 -16.92 -5.85 -30.86
N GLU A 764 -17.10 -6.87 -31.70
CA GLU A 764 -17.40 -8.27 -31.33
C GLU A 764 -16.19 -8.91 -30.63
N ASN A 765 -14.98 -8.70 -31.14
CA ASN A 765 -13.70 -9.11 -30.53
C ASN A 765 -13.25 -8.25 -29.33
N GLY A 766 -14.16 -7.51 -28.69
CA GLY A 766 -13.92 -6.84 -27.41
C GLY A 766 -13.02 -5.61 -27.45
N TYR A 767 -13.00 -4.87 -28.56
CA TYR A 767 -12.49 -3.49 -28.63
C TYR A 767 -13.66 -2.51 -28.71
N ASP A 768 -14.29 -2.25 -27.56
CA ASP A 768 -15.55 -1.47 -27.46
C ASP A 768 -15.47 -0.06 -28.08
N ALA A 769 -14.27 0.53 -28.18
CA ALA A 769 -14.06 1.81 -28.86
C ALA A 769 -14.48 1.78 -30.34
N ALA A 770 -14.60 0.61 -30.96
CA ALA A 770 -15.18 0.45 -32.29
C ALA A 770 -16.66 0.86 -32.37
N TYR A 771 -17.46 0.74 -31.30
CA TYR A 771 -18.85 1.24 -31.29
C TYR A 771 -18.90 2.78 -31.38
N TYR A 772 -17.92 3.48 -30.81
CA TYR A 772 -17.78 4.93 -30.97
C TYR A 772 -17.36 5.32 -32.39
N LEU A 773 -16.51 4.51 -33.04
CA LEU A 773 -16.14 4.72 -34.45
C LEU A 773 -17.33 4.44 -35.38
N LEU A 774 -18.08 3.35 -35.17
CA LEU A 774 -19.35 3.08 -35.88
C LEU A 774 -20.36 4.22 -35.72
N ALA A 775 -20.51 4.78 -34.52
CA ALA A 775 -21.40 5.92 -34.30
C ALA A 775 -20.99 7.13 -35.15
N LYS A 776 -19.70 7.50 -35.14
CA LYS A 776 -19.16 8.58 -35.97
C LYS A 776 -19.24 8.30 -37.47
N PHE A 777 -19.02 7.06 -37.88
CA PHE A 777 -19.16 6.63 -39.26
C PHE A 777 -20.61 6.82 -39.74
N TYR A 778 -21.59 6.42 -38.94
CA TYR A 778 -22.99 6.65 -39.26
C TYR A 778 -23.40 8.13 -39.18
N GLU A 779 -22.85 8.94 -38.28
CA GLU A 779 -23.11 10.40 -38.22
C GLU A 779 -22.54 11.14 -39.45
N VAL A 780 -21.26 10.92 -39.77
CA VAL A 780 -20.49 11.78 -40.69
C VAL A 780 -20.40 11.22 -42.11
N VAL A 781 -20.30 9.89 -42.27
CA VAL A 781 -20.09 9.23 -43.58
C VAL A 781 -21.41 8.82 -44.21
N GLU A 782 -22.19 7.99 -43.52
CA GLU A 782 -23.45 7.45 -44.04
C GLU A 782 -24.66 8.37 -43.79
N LYS A 783 -24.49 9.44 -42.98
CA LYS A 783 -25.53 10.40 -42.57
C LYS A 783 -26.81 9.71 -42.03
N ASN A 784 -26.63 8.60 -41.32
CA ASN A 784 -27.69 7.78 -40.76
C ASN A 784 -27.79 7.98 -39.24
N GLU A 785 -28.46 9.06 -38.86
CA GLU A 785 -28.51 9.52 -37.46
C GLU A 785 -29.09 8.47 -36.50
N ALA A 786 -30.11 7.72 -36.91
CA ALA A 786 -30.71 6.67 -36.08
C ALA A 786 -29.72 5.54 -35.73
N LYS A 787 -28.85 5.13 -36.68
CA LYS A 787 -27.76 4.18 -36.39
C LYS A 787 -26.66 4.83 -35.55
N ALA A 788 -26.32 6.09 -35.79
CA ALA A 788 -25.35 6.82 -34.99
C ALA A 788 -25.78 6.89 -33.51
N PHE A 789 -27.04 7.30 -33.26
CA PHE A 789 -27.65 7.34 -31.93
C PHE A 789 -27.66 5.96 -31.26
N LYS A 790 -28.08 4.92 -31.98
CA LYS A 790 -28.08 3.53 -31.46
C LYS A 790 -26.68 3.10 -30.99
N TYR A 791 -25.64 3.34 -31.79
CA TYR A 791 -24.28 2.91 -31.45
C TYR A 791 -23.63 3.75 -30.35
N ILE A 792 -23.83 5.07 -30.30
CA ILE A 792 -23.28 5.90 -29.21
C ILE A 792 -23.97 5.61 -27.87
N LYS A 793 -25.28 5.35 -27.89
CA LYS A 793 -26.05 4.95 -26.70
C LYS A 793 -25.54 3.62 -26.14
N TYR A 794 -25.45 2.59 -26.98
CA TYR A 794 -24.94 1.26 -26.58
C TYR A 794 -23.51 1.31 -26.01
N TYR A 795 -22.62 2.13 -26.61
CA TYR A 795 -21.26 2.34 -26.11
C TYR A 795 -21.24 2.92 -24.67
N ILE A 796 -22.15 3.83 -24.35
CA ILE A 796 -22.27 4.44 -23.02
C ILE A 796 -22.95 3.47 -22.02
N GLU A 797 -23.94 2.69 -22.46
CA GLU A 797 -24.60 1.65 -21.65
C GLU A 797 -23.62 0.54 -21.23
N LYS A 798 -22.57 0.26 -22.03
CA LYS A 798 -21.43 -0.59 -21.64
C LYS A 798 -20.41 0.07 -20.70
N GLY A 799 -20.68 1.30 -20.23
CA GLY A 799 -19.86 2.02 -19.26
C GLY A 799 -18.76 2.91 -19.85
N TYR A 800 -18.71 3.12 -21.17
CA TYR A 800 -17.63 3.85 -21.83
C TYR A 800 -17.95 5.34 -22.04
N PHE A 801 -17.76 6.14 -20.99
CA PHE A 801 -18.12 7.56 -20.93
C PHE A 801 -17.40 8.49 -21.94
N LYS A 802 -16.46 8.02 -22.78
CA LYS A 802 -15.80 8.84 -23.81
C LYS A 802 -16.79 9.35 -24.87
N GLY A 803 -17.89 8.63 -25.10
CA GLY A 803 -18.96 9.04 -26.01
C GLY A 803 -19.97 10.01 -25.41
N MET A 804 -19.92 10.29 -24.10
CA MET A 804 -21.03 10.91 -23.37
C MET A 804 -21.39 12.31 -23.88
N TYR A 805 -20.40 13.13 -24.24
CA TYR A 805 -20.61 14.45 -24.84
C TYR A 805 -21.23 14.38 -26.25
N VAL A 806 -21.03 13.29 -26.99
CA VAL A 806 -21.67 13.08 -28.30
C VAL A 806 -23.16 12.76 -28.10
N LEU A 807 -23.51 11.85 -27.19
CA LEU A 807 -24.91 11.55 -26.86
C LEU A 807 -25.66 12.75 -26.28
N ILE A 808 -25.01 13.56 -25.41
CA ILE A 808 -25.55 14.85 -24.96
C ILE A 808 -25.82 15.76 -26.18
N GLY A 809 -24.85 15.86 -27.09
CA GLY A 809 -24.98 16.61 -28.33
C GLY A 809 -26.04 16.09 -29.29
N TYR A 810 -26.42 14.81 -29.22
CA TYR A 810 -27.53 14.24 -30.00
C TYR A 810 -28.87 14.62 -29.39
N TYR A 811 -29.08 14.37 -28.09
CA TYR A 811 -30.32 14.75 -27.39
C TYR A 811 -30.60 16.25 -27.43
N LYS A 812 -29.58 17.13 -27.43
CA LYS A 812 -29.80 18.59 -27.59
C LYS A 812 -30.15 19.03 -29.02
N ARG A 813 -29.86 18.21 -30.04
CA ARG A 813 -30.03 18.56 -31.47
C ARG A 813 -31.09 17.74 -32.21
N GLY A 814 -31.58 16.64 -31.63
CA GLY A 814 -32.54 15.73 -32.25
C GLY A 814 -31.91 14.67 -33.18
N ILE A 815 -30.60 14.40 -33.02
CA ILE A 815 -29.86 13.52 -33.95
C ILE A 815 -30.20 12.06 -33.65
N GLY A 816 -31.07 11.47 -34.47
CA GLY A 816 -31.51 10.07 -34.33
C GLY A 816 -32.39 9.78 -33.10
N THR A 817 -32.93 10.83 -32.47
CA THR A 817 -33.78 10.81 -31.27
C THR A 817 -34.60 12.09 -31.22
N ASP A 818 -35.72 12.11 -30.51
CA ASP A 818 -36.40 13.36 -30.17
C ASP A 818 -35.50 14.30 -29.33
N ILE A 819 -35.76 15.60 -29.41
CA ILE A 819 -35.01 16.62 -28.66
C ILE A 819 -35.35 16.49 -27.16
N ASP A 820 -34.37 16.07 -26.37
CA ASP A 820 -34.52 15.82 -24.94
C ASP A 820 -33.47 16.59 -24.14
N ARG A 821 -33.78 17.85 -23.86
CA ARG A 821 -32.88 18.75 -23.11
C ARG A 821 -32.68 18.27 -21.68
N GLU A 822 -33.67 17.63 -21.07
CA GLU A 822 -33.58 17.16 -19.69
C GLU A 822 -32.64 15.96 -19.55
N LYS A 823 -32.78 14.92 -20.40
CA LYS A 823 -31.81 13.81 -20.47
C LYS A 823 -30.42 14.33 -20.83
N ALA A 824 -30.31 15.29 -21.74
CA ALA A 824 -29.02 15.88 -22.10
C ALA A 824 -28.33 16.58 -20.91
N ASP A 825 -29.07 17.36 -20.12
CA ASP A 825 -28.51 18.07 -18.96
C ASP A 825 -28.30 17.15 -17.75
N ASN A 826 -29.12 16.11 -17.57
CA ASN A 826 -28.86 15.07 -16.57
C ASN A 826 -27.63 14.23 -16.94
N LEU A 827 -27.43 13.88 -18.22
CA LEU A 827 -26.18 13.28 -18.70
C LEU A 827 -24.98 14.23 -18.55
N LEU A 828 -25.16 15.54 -18.72
CA LEU A 828 -24.10 16.54 -18.50
C LEU A 828 -23.69 16.66 -17.03
N LYS A 829 -24.64 16.60 -16.08
CA LYS A 829 -24.36 16.50 -14.63
C LYS A 829 -23.53 15.25 -14.31
N ILE A 830 -23.86 14.10 -14.89
CA ILE A 830 -23.08 12.87 -14.71
C ILE A 830 -21.69 13.01 -15.35
N ALA A 831 -21.59 13.54 -16.58
CA ALA A 831 -20.33 13.76 -17.28
C ALA A 831 -19.39 14.71 -16.52
N THR A 832 -19.92 15.79 -15.93
CA THR A 832 -19.15 16.72 -15.08
C THR A 832 -18.75 16.11 -13.74
N LYS A 833 -19.59 15.27 -13.11
CA LYS A 833 -19.20 14.49 -11.91
C LYS A 833 -18.06 13.51 -12.23
N ILE A 834 -18.15 12.80 -13.35
CA ILE A 834 -17.07 11.91 -13.85
C ILE A 834 -15.82 12.72 -14.23
N LYS A 835 -15.95 13.93 -14.78
CA LYS A 835 -14.82 14.81 -15.10
C LYS A 835 -14.15 15.42 -13.86
N LYS A 836 -14.89 15.66 -12.77
CA LYS A 836 -14.31 16.04 -11.46
C LYS A 836 -13.51 14.87 -10.87
N LEU A 837 -14.11 13.68 -10.80
CA LEU A 837 -13.43 12.45 -10.37
C LEU A 837 -12.16 12.18 -11.20
N LYS A 838 -12.23 12.35 -12.53
CA LYS A 838 -11.05 12.22 -13.40
C LYS A 838 -10.06 13.37 -13.33
N LYS A 839 -10.42 14.53 -12.76
CA LYS A 839 -9.45 15.60 -12.51
C LYS A 839 -8.62 15.30 -11.26
N THR A 840 -9.23 14.73 -10.23
CA THR A 840 -8.51 14.13 -9.10
C THR A 840 -7.66 12.92 -9.54
N ASP A 841 -8.10 12.14 -10.54
CA ASP A 841 -7.27 11.08 -11.18
C ASP A 841 -6.25 11.60 -12.23
N THR A 842 -6.01 12.92 -12.33
CA THR A 842 -4.95 13.50 -13.19
C THR A 842 -4.02 14.44 -12.43
N ILE A 843 -3.97 14.28 -11.10
CA ILE A 843 -2.95 14.80 -10.20
C ILE A 843 -2.41 13.57 -9.43
N SER A 844 -2.07 12.50 -10.17
CA SER A 844 -1.70 11.16 -9.65
C SER A 844 -1.08 10.25 -10.72
#